data_AF-A0A6A4Z9H4-F1
#
_entry.id   AF-A0A6A4Z9H4-F1
#
_cell.length_a   1.000
_cell.length_b   1.000
_cell.length_c   1.000
_cell.angle_alpha   90.00
_cell.angle_beta   90.00
_cell.angle_gamma   90.00
#
_symmetry.space_group_name_H-M   'P 1'
#
loop_
_entity.id
_entity.type
_entity.pdbx_description
1 polymer ?
#
loop_
_entity_poly.entity_id
_entity_poly.type
_entity_poly.pdbx_seq_one_letter_code
_entity_poly.pdbx_strand_id
1 'polypeptide(L)'
;TAYQSIPTIGLTPFPPNFGGDGLTYHGGNLLCLINPGTPFLQAQFAFDDACSIPTRFTILGTNKNMLFALFASGATNLDAICSLQDSANCISTLTQVQSQLSIIGATGPSFSSLRQQATLDMPIINVTQYAQDILSNWLILQQPLLTPDPHWSFYGWLTLFDWAEGQREVVSVEGDLSTVVVMSERFPIFQLTMIDGNLNSQSGPRVIYSLVLYTTIAIGFVALIVFGYTLRDGYAINGRHCFSFNRVAALVWVGRPLFLLRGLTAVLMLSTSQPHLGLQPNGYAQFTNVPRTFLETCVVAGEATWVVYVINDAFVVFAVDLARFAAPMASALAWLVTVGLDVVQPIKLHVSLDRVCTTGDADEYLFCHSGVVVVGSWTRVCVLGVVDIVAVLLAFGVVLVKQHGRRFHNPTTSAQSTPLLLHLHGSAQAFLSLPRRDAAMELDSVASAMSGLIQFAVRRRTYTFDINLWTVAENEIHRHGKSILVRSVSVKAKMASHPSLAHQRLSWGMAAIAIGSSLAYVVLTATGSVSYIVVSKVNFANDFYWATFNMTAHHIAIADWFNQQLWLDRNMTNIRLDDPKWSTLGVNYTSSTLQVVSSPWYGPRLQFEKLNTVRASIQGLRQSDGCLAPWIYSQYCWLDVQRRWAMANSPIRQTRLFFGISIGTNFGIAGAKLSIWLLARTWSCPNLVEIG
;
A
#
# COMPACT_ATOMS: atom_id res chain seq x y z
N THR A 1 2.28 28.27 16.23
CA THR A 1 1.79 29.59 16.69
C THR A 1 1.13 29.46 18.05
N ALA A 2 0.94 30.54 18.82
CA ALA A 2 0.32 30.49 20.17
C ALA A 2 -1.08 29.84 20.17
N TYR A 3 -1.84 30.00 19.08
CA TYR A 3 -3.12 29.33 18.86
C TYR A 3 -3.00 27.80 18.65
N GLN A 4 -1.91 27.34 18.02
CA GLN A 4 -1.65 25.91 17.81
C GLN A 4 -1.08 25.21 19.05
N SER A 5 -0.55 25.97 20.02
CA SER A 5 -0.06 25.41 21.29
C SER A 5 -1.17 25.18 22.32
N ILE A 6 -2.40 25.64 22.06
CA ILE A 6 -3.55 25.37 22.92
C ILE A 6 -3.85 23.86 22.84
N PRO A 7 -3.76 23.12 23.95
CA PRO A 7 -4.01 21.69 23.95
C PRO A 7 -5.50 21.39 23.74
N THR A 8 -5.79 20.28 23.08
CA THR A 8 -7.14 19.71 23.09
C THR A 8 -7.41 19.10 24.46
N ILE A 9 -8.54 19.45 25.07
CA ILE A 9 -8.93 18.98 26.41
C ILE A 9 -10.28 18.27 26.38
N GLY A 10 -10.41 17.16 27.09
CA GLY A 10 -11.70 16.51 27.33
C GLY A 10 -12.34 17.09 28.60
N LEU A 11 -13.32 17.96 28.42
CA LEU A 11 -14.03 18.59 29.53
C LEU A 11 -15.14 17.66 30.01
N THR A 12 -15.26 17.42 31.31
CA THR A 12 -16.34 16.61 31.91
C THR A 12 -17.29 17.52 32.68
N PRO A 13 -18.20 18.23 31.98
CA PRO A 13 -19.09 19.18 32.62
C PRO A 13 -20.19 18.49 33.44
N PHE A 14 -20.63 19.19 34.47
CA PHE A 14 -21.69 18.80 35.38
C PHE A 14 -22.82 19.84 35.29
N PRO A 15 -23.97 19.49 34.67
CA PRO A 15 -25.14 20.35 34.59
C PRO A 15 -25.61 20.86 35.95
N PRO A 16 -25.97 22.15 36.08
CA PRO A 16 -26.47 22.71 37.34
C PRO A 16 -27.69 21.97 37.91
N ASN A 17 -28.62 21.54 37.05
CA ASN A 17 -29.83 20.83 37.49
C ASN A 17 -29.58 19.39 37.96
N PHE A 18 -28.36 18.85 37.81
CA PHE A 18 -28.07 17.45 38.12
C PHE A 18 -27.46 17.28 39.53
N GLY A 19 -27.28 18.37 40.29
CA GLY A 19 -26.60 18.39 41.59
C GLY A 19 -27.43 17.98 42.80
N GLY A 20 -28.02 16.77 42.79
CA GLY A 20 -28.69 16.20 43.97
C GLY A 20 -27.76 15.31 44.80
N ASP A 21 -27.81 15.45 46.14
CA ASP A 21 -27.08 14.57 47.05
C ASP A 21 -27.59 13.13 46.95
N GLY A 22 -26.69 12.16 46.73
CA GLY A 22 -27.01 10.73 46.72
C GLY A 22 -27.61 10.18 45.41
N LEU A 23 -27.56 10.92 44.31
CA LEU A 23 -28.01 10.43 42.99
C LEU A 23 -27.01 9.44 42.37
N THR A 24 -27.52 8.33 41.83
CA THR A 24 -26.76 7.40 40.98
C THR A 24 -27.21 7.51 39.53
N TYR A 25 -26.27 7.64 38.60
CA TYR A 25 -26.56 7.88 37.17
C TYR A 25 -26.49 6.60 36.34
N HIS A 26 -27.42 6.44 35.40
CA HIS A 26 -27.66 5.22 34.62
C HIS A 26 -27.66 5.42 33.10
N GLY A 27 -27.09 6.51 32.56
CA GLY A 27 -26.95 6.70 31.11
C GLY A 27 -27.69 7.91 30.55
N GLY A 28 -27.02 8.63 29.63
CA GLY A 28 -27.59 9.80 28.97
C GLY A 28 -28.28 9.45 27.65
N ASN A 29 -27.99 8.25 27.14
CA ASN A 29 -28.67 7.67 26.01
C ASN A 29 -30.08 7.21 26.40
N LEU A 30 -31.10 7.90 25.91
CA LEU A 30 -32.51 7.58 26.19
C LEU A 30 -32.92 6.17 25.73
N LEU A 31 -32.16 5.54 24.82
CA LEU A 31 -32.36 4.17 24.36
C LEU A 31 -31.81 3.12 25.33
N CYS A 32 -30.92 3.50 26.24
CA CYS A 32 -30.28 2.63 27.22
C CYS A 32 -30.86 2.88 28.62
N LEU A 33 -31.88 2.10 29.01
CA LEU A 33 -32.48 2.24 30.35
C LEU A 33 -31.66 1.54 31.46
N ILE A 34 -30.97 0.45 31.12
CA ILE A 34 -30.34 -0.46 32.10
C ILE A 34 -28.82 -0.42 31.94
N ASN A 35 -28.20 0.76 32.07
CA ASN A 35 -26.76 0.80 32.28
C ASN A 35 -26.44 0.61 33.77
N PRO A 36 -25.26 0.04 34.10
CA PRO A 36 -24.77 -0.01 35.47
C PRO A 36 -24.68 1.41 36.06
N GLY A 37 -25.11 1.56 37.32
CA GLY A 37 -25.13 2.84 38.01
C GLY A 37 -23.72 3.37 38.30
N THR A 38 -23.49 4.65 38.00
CA THR A 38 -22.21 5.34 38.21
C THR A 38 -22.37 6.61 39.05
N PRO A 39 -21.36 7.01 39.84
CA PRO A 39 -21.38 8.26 40.58
C PRO A 39 -21.09 9.49 39.69
N PHE A 40 -20.61 9.26 38.47
CA PHE A 40 -20.36 10.30 37.47
C PHE A 40 -21.42 10.25 36.36
N LEU A 41 -21.54 11.36 35.64
CA LEU A 41 -22.44 11.45 34.49
C LEU A 41 -21.92 10.59 33.33
N GLN A 42 -22.79 9.71 32.83
CA GLN A 42 -22.54 8.89 31.66
C GLN A 42 -22.73 9.66 30.35
N ALA A 43 -22.11 9.18 29.28
CA ALA A 43 -22.18 9.75 27.93
C ALA A 43 -23.62 9.90 27.42
N GLN A 44 -23.79 10.84 26.50
CA GLN A 44 -25.07 11.20 25.92
C GLN A 44 -25.49 10.21 24.81
N PHE A 45 -26.56 10.54 24.10
CA PHE A 45 -27.08 9.72 23.01
C PHE A 45 -25.99 9.38 21.97
N ALA A 46 -25.78 8.09 21.73
CA ALA A 46 -24.98 7.61 20.61
C ALA A 46 -25.71 6.43 19.97
N PHE A 47 -25.79 6.42 18.64
CA PHE A 47 -26.55 5.41 17.91
C PHE A 47 -25.92 4.02 18.01
N ASP A 48 -24.59 3.97 18.09
CA ASP A 48 -23.75 2.78 18.16
C ASP A 48 -23.47 2.28 19.59
N ASP A 49 -24.05 2.94 20.60
CA ASP A 49 -23.90 2.52 21.99
C ASP A 49 -24.62 1.19 22.26
N ALA A 50 -23.85 0.21 22.76
CA ALA A 50 -24.34 -1.12 23.09
C ALA A 50 -25.01 -1.22 24.47
N CYS A 51 -25.16 -0.10 25.21
CA CYS A 51 -25.78 -0.06 26.55
C CYS A 51 -25.15 -1.03 27.58
N SER A 52 -23.85 -1.30 27.46
CA SER A 52 -23.17 -2.31 28.28
C SER A 52 -22.00 -1.75 29.09
N ILE A 53 -21.27 -0.79 28.53
CA ILE A 53 -20.09 -0.19 29.17
C ILE A 53 -20.38 1.28 29.42
N PRO A 54 -20.50 1.72 30.69
CA PRO A 54 -20.75 3.12 31.00
C PRO A 54 -19.49 3.94 30.69
N THR A 55 -19.61 4.93 29.82
CA THR A 55 -18.55 5.90 29.52
C THR A 55 -18.87 7.24 30.16
N ARG A 56 -17.86 8.00 30.58
CA ARG A 56 -18.06 9.30 31.25
C ARG A 56 -18.41 10.39 30.23
N PHE A 57 -19.39 11.22 30.54
CA PHE A 57 -19.78 12.36 29.71
C PHE A 57 -18.60 13.32 29.55
N THR A 58 -18.09 13.40 28.33
CA THR A 58 -16.88 14.18 28.02
C THR A 58 -17.10 14.93 26.71
N ILE A 59 -16.95 16.25 26.76
CA ILE A 59 -17.01 17.14 25.60
C ILE A 59 -15.57 17.47 25.18
N LEU A 60 -15.22 17.17 23.93
CA LEU A 60 -13.90 17.46 23.39
C LEU A 60 -13.78 18.94 23.00
N GLY A 61 -13.00 19.69 23.77
CA GLY A 61 -12.66 21.08 23.47
C GLY A 61 -11.42 21.15 22.56
N THR A 62 -11.62 21.34 21.25
CA THR A 62 -10.54 21.70 20.33
C THR A 62 -10.24 23.20 20.41
N ASN A 63 -9.07 23.62 19.93
CA ASN A 63 -8.70 25.05 19.92
C ASN A 63 -9.67 25.96 19.14
N LYS A 64 -10.30 25.46 18.06
CA LYS A 64 -11.35 26.18 17.32
C LYS A 64 -12.63 26.27 18.13
N ASN A 65 -13.12 25.13 18.62
CA ASN A 65 -14.39 25.03 19.31
C ASN A 65 -14.38 25.86 20.59
N MET A 66 -13.30 25.78 21.39
CA MET A 66 -13.18 26.55 22.63
C MET A 66 -13.17 28.05 22.40
N LEU A 67 -12.47 28.51 21.34
CA LEU A 67 -12.42 29.93 21.00
C LEU A 67 -13.79 30.44 20.55
N PHE A 68 -14.49 29.67 19.70
CA PHE A 68 -15.84 30.00 19.28
C PHE A 68 -16.83 29.98 20.45
N ALA A 69 -16.79 28.96 21.30
CA ALA A 69 -17.71 28.81 22.42
C ALA A 69 -17.54 29.93 23.46
N LEU A 70 -16.31 30.35 23.75
CA LEU A 70 -16.05 31.46 24.67
C LEU A 70 -16.53 32.81 24.08
N PHE A 71 -16.38 32.98 22.77
CA PHE A 71 -16.93 34.12 22.06
C PHE A 71 -18.48 34.12 22.09
N ALA A 72 -19.11 33.00 21.77
CA ALA A 72 -20.56 32.86 21.62
C ALA A 72 -21.32 32.85 22.96
N SER A 73 -20.72 32.32 24.04
CA SER A 73 -21.33 32.35 25.37
C SER A 73 -21.29 33.74 26.00
N GLY A 74 -20.30 34.57 25.64
CA GLY A 74 -20.08 35.87 26.27
C GLY A 74 -19.65 35.78 27.73
N ALA A 75 -19.22 34.60 28.21
CA ALA A 75 -18.78 34.40 29.58
C ALA A 75 -17.43 35.08 29.83
N THR A 76 -17.37 35.92 30.86
CA THR A 76 -16.14 36.65 31.24
C THR A 76 -15.39 35.99 32.40
N ASN A 77 -16.08 35.22 33.23
CA ASN A 77 -15.50 34.58 34.41
C ASN A 77 -15.13 33.12 34.11
N LEU A 78 -13.84 32.85 33.98
CA LEU A 78 -13.32 31.52 33.65
C LEU A 78 -13.42 30.53 34.82
N ASP A 79 -13.31 31.02 36.06
CA ASP A 79 -13.38 30.17 37.26
C ASP A 79 -14.77 29.56 37.43
N ALA A 80 -15.82 30.34 37.11
CA ALA A 80 -17.21 29.88 37.13
C ALA A 80 -17.52 28.84 36.02
N ILE A 81 -16.85 28.92 34.87
CA ILE A 81 -16.94 27.86 33.84
C ILE A 81 -16.27 26.59 34.36
N CYS A 82 -15.07 26.72 34.92
CA CYS A 82 -14.27 25.59 35.37
C CYS A 82 -14.79 24.96 36.68
N SER A 83 -15.64 25.64 37.47
CA SER A 83 -16.31 25.06 38.64
C SER A 83 -17.42 24.08 38.26
N LEU A 84 -17.97 24.19 37.05
CA LEU A 84 -19.00 23.28 36.52
C LEU A 84 -18.39 22.01 35.91
N GLN A 85 -17.11 21.70 36.14
CA GLN A 85 -16.44 20.55 35.53
C GLN A 85 -15.30 20.00 36.41
N ASP A 86 -14.90 18.76 36.16
CA ASP A 86 -13.95 18.00 36.99
C ASP A 86 -12.60 17.68 36.30
N SER A 87 -12.36 18.20 35.09
CA SER A 87 -11.11 17.99 34.36
C SER A 87 -9.96 18.87 34.87
N ALA A 88 -8.78 18.29 34.91
CA ALA A 88 -7.54 18.99 35.24
C ALA A 88 -7.14 19.94 34.09
N ASN A 89 -6.57 21.11 34.42
CA ASN A 89 -6.08 22.13 33.46
C ASN A 89 -7.16 22.94 32.70
N CYS A 90 -8.40 22.98 33.17
CA CYS A 90 -9.44 23.84 32.59
C CYS A 90 -9.04 25.34 32.61
N ILE A 91 -8.65 25.86 33.78
CA ILE A 91 -8.33 27.29 33.96
C ILE A 91 -7.12 27.69 33.10
N SER A 92 -6.05 26.88 33.09
CA SER A 92 -4.84 27.17 32.31
C SER A 92 -5.09 27.13 30.80
N THR A 93 -6.00 26.27 30.33
CA THR A 93 -6.36 26.20 28.90
C THR A 93 -7.26 27.36 28.49
N LEU A 94 -8.31 27.66 29.29
CA LEU A 94 -9.23 28.75 28.98
C LEU A 94 -8.58 30.13 29.06
N THR A 95 -7.60 30.34 29.96
CA THR A 95 -6.81 31.58 30.01
C THR A 95 -6.00 31.79 28.73
N GLN A 96 -5.44 30.73 28.15
CA GLN A 96 -4.78 30.81 26.84
C GLN A 96 -5.77 31.14 25.73
N VAL A 97 -6.95 30.50 25.71
CA VAL A 97 -8.01 30.77 24.73
C VAL A 97 -8.49 32.22 24.82
N GLN A 98 -8.74 32.73 26.03
CA GLN A 98 -9.15 34.13 26.27
C GLN A 98 -8.11 35.13 25.78
N SER A 99 -6.82 34.83 25.95
CA SER A 99 -5.73 35.67 25.44
C SER A 99 -5.70 35.74 23.91
N GLN A 100 -6.08 34.67 23.22
CA GLN A 100 -6.18 34.69 21.75
C GLN A 100 -7.44 35.41 21.28
N LEU A 101 -8.55 35.25 22.00
CA LEU A 101 -9.80 35.93 21.68
C LEU A 101 -9.68 37.46 21.78
N SER A 102 -8.94 37.98 22.77
CA SER A 102 -8.69 39.42 22.91
C SER A 102 -7.85 39.99 21.76
N ILE A 103 -6.90 39.21 21.21
CA ILE A 103 -6.10 39.60 20.03
C ILE A 103 -6.98 39.72 18.78
N ILE A 104 -7.99 38.86 18.63
CA ILE A 104 -8.91 38.86 17.48
C ILE A 104 -9.84 40.08 17.50
N GLY A 105 -10.04 40.72 18.67
CA GLY A 105 -10.83 41.96 18.77
C GLY A 105 -12.34 41.77 18.59
N ALA A 106 -12.86 40.56 18.83
CA ALA A 106 -14.27 40.20 18.60
C ALA A 106 -15.22 40.59 19.76
N THR A 107 -15.11 41.80 20.32
CA THR A 107 -15.92 42.25 21.47
C THR A 107 -16.82 43.46 21.18
N GLY A 108 -16.99 43.84 19.91
CA GLY A 108 -17.85 44.95 19.50
C GLY A 108 -19.36 44.74 19.77
N PRO A 109 -20.15 45.82 19.91
CA PRO A 109 -21.58 45.78 20.21
C PRO A 109 -22.45 45.13 19.12
N SER A 110 -21.97 45.09 17.87
CA SER A 110 -22.61 44.36 16.77
C SER A 110 -22.60 42.84 16.98
N PHE A 111 -21.60 42.30 17.68
CA PHE A 111 -21.51 40.87 17.95
C PHE A 111 -22.43 40.44 19.10
N SER A 112 -22.73 41.32 20.06
CA SER A 112 -23.69 40.98 21.13
C SER A 112 -25.10 40.75 20.62
N SER A 113 -25.58 41.54 19.65
CA SER A 113 -26.90 41.33 19.05
C SER A 113 -26.95 40.03 18.27
N LEU A 114 -25.88 39.69 17.53
CA LEU A 114 -25.78 38.43 16.80
C LEU A 114 -25.81 37.21 17.73
N ARG A 115 -25.12 37.27 18.88
CA ARG A 115 -25.16 36.18 19.88
C ARG A 115 -26.57 35.99 20.44
N GLN A 116 -27.24 37.07 20.81
CA GLN A 116 -28.60 37.00 21.34
C GLN A 116 -29.58 36.43 20.30
N GLN A 117 -29.49 36.88 19.05
CA GLN A 117 -30.32 36.36 17.98
C GLN A 117 -30.04 34.87 17.72
N ALA A 118 -28.77 34.47 17.65
CA ALA A 118 -28.39 33.06 17.49
C ALA A 118 -28.90 32.17 18.64
N THR A 119 -28.89 32.66 19.89
CA THR A 119 -29.47 31.93 21.02
C THR A 119 -31.00 31.78 20.90
N LEU A 120 -31.70 32.79 20.39
CA LEU A 120 -33.17 32.76 20.24
C LEU A 120 -33.63 31.88 19.07
N ASP A 121 -32.85 31.80 18.00
CA ASP A 121 -33.17 30.99 16.82
C ASP A 121 -32.93 29.48 17.06
N MET A 122 -32.20 29.11 18.11
CA MET A 122 -31.87 27.72 18.42
C MET A 122 -33.04 26.98 19.09
N PRO A 123 -33.32 25.72 18.68
CA PRO A 123 -34.30 24.89 19.38
C PRO A 123 -33.79 24.54 20.79
N ILE A 124 -34.73 24.24 21.70
CA ILE A 124 -34.40 23.81 23.06
C ILE A 124 -33.85 22.39 22.99
N ILE A 125 -32.52 22.27 22.99
CA ILE A 125 -31.79 21.00 23.00
C ILE A 125 -31.36 20.72 24.43
N ASN A 126 -31.66 19.51 24.93
CA ASN A 126 -31.40 19.11 26.29
C ASN A 126 -30.29 18.06 26.38
N VAL A 127 -29.45 18.20 27.40
CA VAL A 127 -28.64 17.11 27.97
C VAL A 127 -29.55 16.31 28.88
N THR A 128 -29.54 14.99 28.73
CA THR A 128 -30.42 14.08 29.47
C THR A 128 -29.62 13.07 30.27
N GLN A 129 -30.19 12.62 31.39
CA GLN A 129 -29.60 11.57 32.20
C GLN A 129 -30.67 10.79 32.97
N TYR A 130 -30.62 9.46 32.90
CA TYR A 130 -31.36 8.62 33.86
C TYR A 130 -30.63 8.62 35.20
N ALA A 131 -31.36 8.85 36.29
CA ALA A 131 -30.83 8.81 37.64
C ALA A 131 -31.77 8.05 38.58
N GLN A 132 -31.22 7.51 39.66
CA GLN A 132 -31.98 7.03 40.80
C GLN A 132 -31.66 7.86 42.04
N ASP A 133 -32.70 8.18 42.80
CA ASP A 133 -32.57 8.79 44.13
C ASP A 133 -32.18 7.73 45.17
N ILE A 134 -31.86 8.16 46.39
CA ILE A 134 -31.51 7.33 47.55
C ILE A 134 -32.62 6.28 47.85
N LEU A 135 -33.86 6.60 47.49
CA LEU A 135 -35.03 5.71 47.60
C LEU A 135 -35.21 4.75 46.41
N SER A 136 -34.23 4.66 45.51
CA SER A 136 -34.27 3.88 44.26
C SER A 136 -35.40 4.28 43.29
N ASN A 137 -35.90 5.52 43.39
CA ASN A 137 -36.89 6.05 42.46
C ASN A 137 -36.21 6.54 41.18
N TRP A 138 -36.70 6.11 40.02
CA TRP A 138 -36.19 6.54 38.72
C TRP A 138 -36.61 7.97 38.39
N LEU A 139 -35.63 8.77 37.97
CA LEU A 139 -35.78 10.17 37.58
C LEU A 139 -35.12 10.38 36.21
N ILE A 140 -35.73 11.23 35.39
CA ILE A 140 -35.13 11.69 34.12
C ILE A 140 -34.73 13.15 34.33
N LEU A 141 -33.42 13.38 34.42
CA LEU A 141 -32.85 14.71 34.56
C LEU A 141 -32.67 15.34 33.18
N GLN A 142 -33.04 16.61 33.05
CA GLN A 142 -32.94 17.37 31.80
C GLN A 142 -32.33 18.75 32.05
N GLN A 143 -31.37 19.13 31.22
CA GLN A 143 -30.72 20.44 31.25
C GLN A 143 -30.65 21.00 29.81
N PRO A 144 -31.27 22.17 29.52
CA PRO A 144 -31.07 22.85 28.25
C PRO A 144 -29.59 23.23 28.04
N LEU A 145 -29.07 23.03 26.82
CA LEU A 145 -27.69 23.39 26.46
C LEU A 145 -27.44 24.90 26.57
N LEU A 146 -28.41 25.71 26.15
CA LEU A 146 -28.37 27.17 26.25
C LEU A 146 -29.30 27.61 27.37
N THR A 147 -28.75 28.34 28.33
CA THR A 147 -29.50 28.92 29.46
C THR A 147 -29.17 30.40 29.60
N PRO A 148 -29.93 31.16 30.41
CA PRO A 148 -29.55 32.53 30.75
C PRO A 148 -28.18 32.64 31.44
N ASP A 149 -27.66 31.53 31.99
CA ASP A 149 -26.31 31.48 32.56
C ASP A 149 -25.25 31.32 31.45
N PRO A 150 -24.39 32.32 31.22
CA PRO A 150 -23.36 32.26 30.18
C PRO A 150 -22.30 31.19 30.48
N HIS A 151 -22.09 30.81 31.75
CA HIS A 151 -21.05 29.86 32.13
C HIS A 151 -21.42 28.42 31.72
N TRP A 152 -22.67 28.01 31.95
CA TRP A 152 -23.17 26.73 31.41
C TRP A 152 -23.28 26.77 29.88
N SER A 153 -23.78 27.88 29.33
CA SER A 153 -23.96 28.03 27.87
C SER A 153 -22.65 27.90 27.09
N PHE A 154 -21.48 28.11 27.70
CA PHE A 154 -20.18 27.78 27.11
C PHE A 154 -20.09 26.31 26.64
N TYR A 155 -20.53 25.36 27.48
CA TYR A 155 -20.54 23.95 27.10
C TYR A 155 -21.57 23.63 26.02
N GLY A 156 -22.71 24.35 26.03
CA GLY A 156 -23.69 24.29 24.94
C GLY A 156 -23.13 24.77 23.61
N TRP A 157 -22.43 25.91 23.59
CA TRP A 157 -21.81 26.42 22.37
C TRP A 157 -20.66 25.55 21.85
N LEU A 158 -19.95 24.84 22.72
CA LEU A 158 -18.95 23.85 22.32
C LEU A 158 -19.58 22.73 21.47
N THR A 159 -20.69 22.16 21.93
CA THR A 159 -21.37 21.06 21.22
C THR A 159 -22.17 21.53 20.02
N LEU A 160 -22.73 22.74 20.06
CA LEU A 160 -23.38 23.37 18.90
C LEU A 160 -22.39 23.67 17.77
N PHE A 161 -21.15 24.03 18.08
CA PHE A 161 -20.11 24.18 17.06
C PHE A 161 -19.77 22.85 16.40
N ASP A 162 -19.63 21.76 17.18
CA ASP A 162 -19.46 20.41 16.63
C ASP A 162 -20.65 20.00 15.74
N TRP A 163 -21.87 20.38 16.11
CA TRP A 163 -23.06 20.15 15.29
C TRP A 163 -23.01 20.93 13.97
N ALA A 164 -22.58 22.20 13.99
CA ALA A 164 -22.39 23.01 12.80
C ALA A 164 -21.30 22.46 11.86
N GLU A 165 -20.27 21.79 12.40
CA GLU A 165 -19.26 21.07 11.61
C GLU A 165 -19.74 19.70 11.10
N GLY A 166 -20.97 19.28 11.43
CA GLY A 166 -21.54 17.99 11.04
C GLY A 166 -20.93 16.79 11.78
N GLN A 167 -20.36 17.01 12.97
CA GLN A 167 -19.75 15.95 13.78
C GLN A 167 -20.68 15.44 14.89
N ARG A 168 -21.79 16.13 15.13
CA ARG A 168 -22.88 15.70 16.02
C ARG A 168 -24.19 15.78 15.26
N GLU A 169 -25.20 15.07 15.74
CA GLU A 169 -26.56 15.13 15.21
C GLU A 169 -27.52 15.52 16.32
N VAL A 170 -28.59 16.23 15.96
CA VAL A 170 -29.66 16.59 16.90
C VAL A 170 -30.90 15.78 16.53
N VAL A 171 -31.43 15.04 17.49
CA VAL A 171 -32.57 14.14 17.29
C VAL A 171 -33.69 14.47 18.28
N SER A 172 -34.93 14.40 17.80
CA SER A 172 -36.12 14.50 18.65
C SER A 172 -36.57 13.11 19.06
N VAL A 173 -36.50 12.80 20.35
CA VAL A 173 -36.97 11.54 20.93
C VAL A 173 -38.37 11.75 21.49
N GLU A 174 -39.36 11.20 20.79
CA GLU A 174 -40.77 11.33 21.16
C GLU A 174 -41.21 10.17 22.06
N GLY A 175 -41.43 10.44 23.35
CA GLY A 175 -42.05 9.52 24.30
C GLY A 175 -43.58 9.66 24.34
N ASP A 176 -44.23 8.85 25.18
CA ASP A 176 -45.70 8.94 25.40
C ASP A 176 -46.09 10.14 26.28
N LEU A 177 -45.23 10.51 27.22
CA LEU A 177 -45.47 11.60 28.17
C LEU A 177 -44.87 12.92 27.69
N SER A 178 -43.68 12.87 27.10
CA SER A 178 -42.94 14.05 26.68
C SER A 178 -42.07 13.76 25.46
N THR A 179 -41.78 14.81 24.69
CA THR A 179 -40.80 14.80 23.61
C THR A 179 -39.56 15.52 24.09
N VAL A 180 -38.39 14.92 23.88
CA VAL A 180 -37.12 15.48 24.33
C VAL A 180 -36.17 15.55 23.14
N VAL A 181 -35.68 16.75 22.85
CA VAL A 181 -34.66 16.96 21.81
C VAL A 181 -33.30 16.80 22.45
N VAL A 182 -32.50 15.85 21.96
CA VAL A 182 -31.18 15.51 22.48
C VAL A 182 -30.13 15.64 21.39
N MET A 183 -28.88 15.86 21.80
CA MET A 183 -27.74 15.90 20.89
C MET A 183 -26.91 14.63 21.04
N SER A 184 -26.42 14.11 19.92
CA SER A 184 -25.57 12.94 19.90
C SER A 184 -24.19 13.24 20.48
N GLU A 185 -23.47 12.18 20.86
CA GLU A 185 -22.02 12.23 21.00
C GLU A 185 -21.33 12.53 19.67
N ARG A 186 -20.08 12.97 19.75
CA ARG A 186 -19.28 13.33 18.58
C ARG A 186 -18.96 12.08 17.76
N PHE A 187 -19.47 12.01 16.53
CA PHE A 187 -19.10 10.98 15.58
C PHE A 187 -17.73 11.30 14.96
N PRO A 188 -16.85 10.30 14.80
CA PRO A 188 -15.67 10.49 13.97
C PRO A 188 -16.11 10.72 12.52
N ILE A 189 -15.49 11.69 11.85
CA ILE A 189 -15.67 11.85 10.41
C ILE A 189 -15.08 10.61 9.76
N PHE A 190 -15.94 9.71 9.26
CA PHE A 190 -15.50 8.61 8.43
C PHE A 190 -15.04 9.18 7.09
N GLN A 191 -13.74 9.48 6.99
CA GLN A 191 -13.13 9.60 5.69
C GLN A 191 -13.22 8.21 5.05
N LEU A 192 -14.07 8.10 4.04
CA LEU A 192 -13.99 7.02 3.05
C LEU A 192 -12.64 7.17 2.35
N THR A 193 -11.59 6.77 3.05
CA THR A 193 -10.29 6.50 2.45
C THR A 193 -10.61 5.44 1.42
N MET A 194 -10.42 5.76 0.14
CA MET A 194 -10.57 4.81 -0.96
C MET A 194 -9.94 3.50 -0.50
N ILE A 195 -10.79 2.50 -0.28
CA ILE A 195 -10.40 1.21 0.29
C ILE A 195 -9.16 0.76 -0.45
N ASP A 196 -8.09 0.56 0.32
CA ASP A 196 -6.86 -0.12 -0.05
C ASP A 196 -6.82 -0.60 -1.51
N GLY A 197 -6.17 0.20 -2.36
CA GLY A 197 -5.66 -0.29 -3.66
C GLY A 197 -4.66 -1.45 -3.51
N ASN A 198 -4.39 -1.90 -2.28
CA ASN A 198 -3.42 -2.92 -1.90
C ASN A 198 -3.73 -4.34 -2.36
N LEU A 199 -4.94 -4.66 -2.84
CA LEU A 199 -5.21 -5.99 -3.38
C LEU A 199 -4.96 -6.10 -4.90
N ASN A 200 -5.25 -5.05 -5.68
CA ASN A 200 -5.20 -5.13 -7.15
C ASN A 200 -4.15 -4.23 -7.84
N SER A 201 -3.65 -3.17 -7.19
CA SER A 201 -2.64 -2.25 -7.78
C SER A 201 -1.18 -2.70 -7.57
N GLN A 202 -0.94 -3.86 -6.94
CA GLN A 202 0.41 -4.34 -6.60
C GLN A 202 0.99 -5.38 -7.58
N SER A 203 0.31 -5.71 -8.68
CA SER A 203 0.77 -6.71 -9.68
C SER A 203 2.21 -6.45 -10.14
N GLY A 204 2.53 -5.24 -10.59
CA GLY A 204 3.85 -4.88 -11.13
C GLY A 204 5.00 -5.09 -10.12
N PRO A 205 4.99 -4.42 -8.95
CA PRO A 205 6.00 -4.62 -7.92
C PRO A 205 6.10 -6.08 -7.43
N ARG A 206 4.98 -6.81 -7.33
CA ARG A 206 4.97 -8.24 -6.95
C ARG A 206 5.63 -9.14 -8.00
N VAL A 207 5.44 -8.86 -9.29
CA VAL A 207 6.12 -9.60 -10.37
C VAL A 207 7.62 -9.36 -10.29
N ILE A 208 8.07 -8.11 -10.14
CA ILE A 208 9.49 -7.78 -9.99
C ILE A 208 10.08 -8.47 -8.75
N TYR A 209 9.38 -8.40 -7.62
CA TYR A 209 9.78 -9.11 -6.39
C TYR A 209 9.92 -10.61 -6.62
N SER A 210 8.95 -11.24 -7.31
CA SER A 210 8.97 -12.67 -7.62
C SER A 210 10.15 -13.06 -8.51
N LEU A 211 10.48 -12.23 -9.51
CA LEU A 211 11.64 -12.43 -10.38
C LEU A 211 12.96 -12.29 -9.61
N VAL A 212 13.09 -11.28 -8.75
CA VAL A 212 14.28 -11.10 -7.90
C VAL A 212 14.41 -12.28 -6.92
N LEU A 213 13.32 -12.72 -6.30
CA LEU A 213 13.28 -13.89 -5.43
C LEU A 213 13.74 -15.16 -6.17
N TYR A 214 13.23 -15.39 -7.38
CA TYR A 214 13.69 -16.49 -8.24
C TYR A 214 15.19 -16.44 -8.48
N THR A 215 15.77 -15.27 -8.81
CA THR A 215 17.22 -15.16 -9.02
C THR A 215 18.02 -15.48 -7.74
N THR A 216 17.53 -15.08 -6.55
CA THR A 216 18.17 -15.42 -5.27
C THR A 216 18.13 -16.93 -5.01
N ILE A 217 16.97 -17.57 -5.22
CA ILE A 217 16.81 -19.02 -5.05
C ILE A 217 17.70 -19.79 -6.01
N ALA A 218 17.76 -19.38 -7.28
CA ALA A 218 18.61 -20.00 -8.28
C ALA A 218 20.10 -19.90 -7.92
N ILE A 219 20.60 -18.72 -7.54
CA ILE A 219 22.00 -18.57 -7.10
C ILE A 219 22.27 -19.39 -5.83
N GLY A 220 21.34 -19.39 -4.87
CA GLY A 220 21.44 -20.21 -3.65
C GLY A 220 21.53 -21.70 -3.97
N PHE A 221 20.74 -22.18 -4.93
CA PHE A 221 20.80 -23.56 -5.40
C PHE A 221 22.17 -23.91 -6.00
N VAL A 222 22.73 -23.03 -6.84
CA VAL A 222 24.08 -23.24 -7.41
C VAL A 222 25.17 -23.19 -6.33
N ALA A 223 25.03 -22.32 -5.34
CA ALA A 223 25.93 -22.25 -4.20
C ALA A 223 25.93 -23.56 -3.39
N LEU A 224 24.76 -24.18 -3.20
CA LEU A 224 24.64 -25.50 -2.55
C LEU A 224 25.31 -26.62 -3.36
N ILE A 225 25.19 -26.61 -4.69
CA ILE A 225 25.89 -27.57 -5.56
C ILE A 225 27.41 -27.41 -5.42
N VAL A 226 27.90 -26.16 -5.50
CA VAL A 226 29.33 -25.85 -5.32
C VAL A 226 29.81 -26.31 -3.94
N PHE A 227 29.04 -26.05 -2.89
CA PHE A 227 29.35 -26.51 -1.54
C PHE A 227 29.41 -28.04 -1.44
N GLY A 228 28.46 -28.76 -2.05
CA GLY A 228 28.46 -30.22 -2.13
C GLY A 228 29.72 -30.78 -2.80
N TYR A 229 30.15 -30.18 -3.91
CA TYR A 229 31.40 -30.56 -4.56
C TYR A 229 32.63 -30.23 -3.71
N THR A 230 32.63 -29.12 -2.97
CA THR A 230 33.73 -28.79 -2.06
C THR A 230 33.94 -29.82 -0.95
N LEU A 231 32.84 -30.33 -0.39
CA LEU A 231 32.88 -31.39 0.62
C LEU A 231 33.32 -32.73 0.02
N ARG A 232 32.81 -33.09 -1.16
CA ARG A 232 33.17 -34.34 -1.86
C ARG A 232 34.65 -34.42 -2.20
N ASP A 233 35.25 -33.28 -2.59
CA ASP A 233 36.64 -33.24 -3.03
C ASP A 233 37.64 -32.94 -1.92
N GLY A 234 37.18 -32.83 -0.66
CA GLY A 234 38.04 -32.74 0.51
C GLY A 234 38.83 -31.43 0.55
N TYR A 235 38.20 -30.31 0.15
CA TYR A 235 38.80 -28.96 0.10
C TYR A 235 40.00 -28.79 -0.85
N ALA A 236 40.28 -29.77 -1.72
CA ALA A 236 41.36 -29.71 -2.72
C ALA A 236 41.01 -28.85 -3.94
N ILE A 237 40.44 -27.65 -3.73
CA ILE A 237 39.90 -26.77 -4.77
C ILE A 237 40.67 -25.46 -4.83
N ASN A 238 40.76 -24.89 -6.03
CA ASN A 238 41.34 -23.56 -6.21
C ASN A 238 40.38 -22.48 -5.70
N GLY A 239 40.58 -22.00 -4.47
CA GLY A 239 39.74 -20.97 -3.84
C GLY A 239 39.59 -19.66 -4.63
N ARG A 240 40.46 -19.39 -5.61
CA ARG A 240 40.31 -18.25 -6.53
C ARG A 240 39.05 -18.35 -7.41
N HIS A 241 38.59 -19.56 -7.71
CA HIS A 241 37.35 -19.77 -8.47
C HIS A 241 36.12 -19.34 -7.68
N CYS A 242 36.12 -19.51 -6.35
CA CYS A 242 35.02 -19.07 -5.48
C CYS A 242 34.81 -17.55 -5.51
N PHE A 243 35.88 -16.75 -5.61
CA PHE A 243 35.76 -15.29 -5.77
C PHE A 243 35.14 -14.86 -7.11
N SER A 244 35.13 -15.76 -8.10
CA SER A 244 34.49 -15.53 -9.40
C SER A 244 33.06 -16.07 -9.46
N PHE A 245 32.50 -16.54 -8.34
CA PHE A 245 31.16 -17.14 -8.27
C PHE A 245 30.08 -16.23 -8.86
N ASN A 246 29.96 -15.00 -8.33
CA ASN A 246 28.97 -14.03 -8.80
C ASN A 246 29.17 -13.64 -10.28
N ARG A 247 30.37 -13.74 -10.82
CA ARG A 247 30.67 -13.34 -12.20
C ARG A 247 30.42 -14.43 -13.22
N VAL A 248 30.52 -15.69 -12.83
CA VAL A 248 30.42 -16.85 -13.73
C VAL A 248 29.11 -17.60 -13.48
N ALA A 249 28.87 -18.06 -12.25
CA ALA A 249 27.74 -18.91 -11.93
C ALA A 249 26.40 -18.20 -12.14
N ALA A 250 26.32 -16.92 -11.76
CA ALA A 250 25.14 -16.10 -11.95
C ALA A 250 24.73 -16.05 -13.44
N LEU A 251 25.63 -15.57 -14.30
CA LEU A 251 25.33 -15.33 -15.71
C LEU A 251 25.01 -16.61 -16.49
N VAL A 252 25.61 -17.74 -16.11
CA VAL A 252 25.38 -19.04 -16.74
C VAL A 252 24.02 -19.64 -16.33
N TRP A 253 23.64 -19.59 -15.07
CA TRP A 253 22.47 -20.33 -14.56
C TRP A 253 21.14 -19.59 -14.65
N VAL A 254 21.15 -18.25 -14.58
CA VAL A 254 19.91 -17.43 -14.59
C VAL A 254 19.80 -16.62 -15.87
N GLY A 255 20.94 -16.10 -16.38
CA GLY A 255 21.00 -15.30 -17.59
C GLY A 255 21.07 -13.79 -17.37
N ARG A 256 21.56 -13.08 -18.39
CA ARG A 256 21.84 -11.63 -18.38
C ARG A 256 20.60 -10.74 -18.12
N PRO A 257 19.42 -10.98 -18.72
CA PRO A 257 18.27 -10.08 -18.57
C PRO A 257 17.74 -9.99 -17.14
N LEU A 258 17.69 -11.11 -16.42
CA LEU A 258 17.18 -11.15 -15.04
C LEU A 258 18.16 -10.49 -14.05
N PHE A 259 19.47 -10.59 -14.29
CA PHE A 259 20.46 -9.84 -13.49
C PHE A 259 20.49 -8.35 -13.81
N LEU A 260 20.25 -7.97 -15.07
CA LEU A 260 20.08 -6.57 -15.42
C LEU A 260 18.86 -5.99 -14.71
N LEU A 261 17.73 -6.72 -14.71
CA LEU A 261 16.54 -6.34 -13.95
C LEU A 261 16.86 -6.18 -12.47
N ARG A 262 17.50 -7.18 -11.85
CA ARG A 262 17.90 -7.14 -10.44
C ARG A 262 18.80 -5.94 -10.12
N GLY A 263 19.83 -5.70 -10.92
CA GLY A 263 20.73 -4.56 -10.76
C GLY A 263 20.02 -3.21 -10.92
N LEU A 264 19.18 -3.06 -11.94
CA LEU A 264 18.40 -1.83 -12.17
C LEU A 264 17.41 -1.57 -11.03
N THR A 265 16.79 -2.61 -10.46
CA THR A 265 15.90 -2.42 -9.29
C THR A 265 16.67 -1.91 -8.07
N ALA A 266 17.91 -2.35 -7.87
CA ALA A 266 18.77 -1.82 -6.81
C ALA A 266 19.20 -0.36 -7.08
N VAL A 267 19.49 0.01 -8.33
CA VAL A 267 19.76 1.41 -8.73
C VAL A 267 18.55 2.31 -8.46
N LEU A 268 17.33 1.82 -8.75
CA LEU A 268 16.09 2.52 -8.44
C LEU A 268 15.86 2.66 -6.92
N MET A 269 16.17 1.62 -6.15
CA MET A 269 16.16 1.70 -4.68
C MET A 269 17.15 2.74 -4.15
N LEU A 270 18.38 2.80 -4.66
CA LEU A 270 19.38 3.81 -4.26
C LEU A 270 19.00 5.24 -4.70
N SER A 271 18.14 5.35 -5.71
CA SER A 271 17.65 6.64 -6.22
C SER A 271 16.33 7.09 -5.60
N THR A 272 15.81 6.33 -4.64
CA THR A 272 14.56 6.62 -3.93
C THR A 272 14.79 6.77 -2.43
N SER A 273 14.04 7.69 -1.83
CA SER A 273 13.96 7.86 -0.38
C SER A 273 13.08 6.76 0.25
N GLN A 274 13.38 6.40 1.50
CA GLN A 274 12.57 5.48 2.32
C GLN A 274 11.82 6.30 3.38
N PRO A 275 10.66 6.89 3.04
CA PRO A 275 9.89 7.64 4.01
C PRO A 275 9.19 6.67 4.97
N HIS A 276 9.35 6.90 6.27
CA HIS A 276 8.56 6.23 7.29
C HIS A 276 7.49 7.18 7.81
N LEU A 277 6.22 6.74 7.80
CA LEU A 277 5.12 7.52 8.35
C LEU A 277 5.11 7.34 9.87
N GLY A 278 5.68 8.30 10.59
CA GLY A 278 5.64 8.33 12.05
C GLY A 278 4.44 9.12 12.55
N LEU A 279 3.77 8.64 13.60
CA LEU A 279 2.86 9.49 14.35
C LEU A 279 3.68 10.34 15.32
N GLN A 280 3.55 11.65 15.18
CA GLN A 280 4.13 12.60 16.11
C GLN A 280 3.23 12.66 17.37
N PRO A 281 3.75 12.99 18.57
CA PRO A 281 2.97 12.93 19.83
C PRO A 281 1.71 13.80 19.87
N ASN A 282 1.60 14.76 18.95
CA ASN A 282 0.46 15.64 18.74
C ASN A 282 -0.63 15.04 17.82
N GLY A 283 -0.53 13.76 17.44
CA GLY A 283 -1.53 13.04 16.66
C GLY A 283 -1.43 13.25 15.14
N TYR A 284 -0.46 14.02 14.65
CA TYR A 284 -0.24 14.18 13.20
C TYR A 284 0.68 13.10 12.65
N ALA A 285 0.32 12.55 11.50
CA ALA A 285 1.19 11.68 10.74
C ALA A 285 2.22 12.53 9.98
N GLN A 286 3.51 12.26 10.19
CA GLN A 286 4.62 12.94 9.52
C GLN A 286 5.48 11.94 8.77
N PHE A 287 5.86 12.28 7.53
CA PHE A 287 6.93 11.56 6.83
C PHE A 287 8.27 11.91 7.48
N THR A 288 8.87 10.91 8.12
CA THR A 288 10.22 10.98 8.65
C THR A 288 11.18 10.32 7.67
N ASN A 289 12.29 10.99 7.41
CA ASN A 289 13.33 10.44 6.54
C ASN A 289 14.23 9.54 7.39
N VAL A 290 14.17 8.23 7.15
CA VAL A 290 15.04 7.25 7.80
C VAL A 290 16.11 6.86 6.78
N PRO A 291 17.34 7.41 6.87
CA PRO A 291 18.41 7.00 5.97
C PRO A 291 18.78 5.54 6.23
N ARG A 292 19.17 4.83 5.17
CA ARG A 292 19.66 3.45 5.26
C ARG A 292 20.89 3.39 6.15
N THR A 293 21.02 2.30 6.88
CA THR A 293 22.26 2.01 7.62
C THR A 293 23.40 1.73 6.65
N PHE A 294 24.64 1.91 7.12
CA PHE A 294 25.83 1.66 6.29
C PHE A 294 25.86 0.25 5.71
N LEU A 295 25.43 -0.76 6.48
CA LEU A 295 25.41 -2.15 6.03
C LEU A 295 24.34 -2.38 4.95
N GLU A 296 23.15 -1.81 5.12
CA GLU A 296 22.09 -1.87 4.11
C GLU A 296 22.53 -1.18 2.81
N THR A 297 23.17 -0.01 2.90
CA THR A 297 23.74 0.67 1.73
C THR A 297 24.79 -0.20 1.04
N CYS A 298 25.69 -0.86 1.79
CA CYS A 298 26.69 -1.76 1.21
C CYS A 298 26.04 -2.94 0.45
N VAL A 299 24.96 -3.51 0.99
CA VAL A 299 24.22 -4.62 0.37
C VAL A 299 23.52 -4.16 -0.90
N VAL A 300 22.75 -3.06 -0.84
CA VAL A 300 22.02 -2.55 -2.02
C VAL A 300 22.99 -2.05 -3.11
N ALA A 301 24.10 -1.41 -2.73
CA ALA A 301 25.16 -1.06 -3.68
C ALA A 301 25.80 -2.31 -4.30
N GLY A 302 25.97 -3.39 -3.52
CA GLY A 302 26.39 -4.69 -4.02
C GLY A 302 25.44 -5.25 -5.07
N GLU A 303 24.12 -5.15 -4.83
CA GLU A 303 23.09 -5.54 -5.78
C GLU A 303 23.09 -4.65 -7.03
N ALA A 304 23.39 -3.35 -6.92
CA ALA A 304 23.52 -2.48 -8.09
C ALA A 304 24.67 -2.91 -9.02
N THR A 305 25.75 -3.52 -8.49
CA THR A 305 26.90 -3.95 -9.31
C THR A 305 26.59 -5.06 -10.32
N TRP A 306 25.42 -5.71 -10.25
CA TRP A 306 24.97 -6.65 -11.29
C TRP A 306 24.93 -6.00 -12.68
N VAL A 307 24.62 -4.70 -12.77
CA VAL A 307 24.67 -3.94 -14.04
C VAL A 307 26.08 -3.96 -14.63
N VAL A 308 27.09 -3.69 -13.80
CA VAL A 308 28.50 -3.71 -14.18
C VAL A 308 28.97 -5.12 -14.58
N TYR A 309 28.46 -6.18 -13.93
CA TYR A 309 28.78 -7.55 -14.34
C TYR A 309 28.24 -7.88 -15.73
N VAL A 310 27.01 -7.50 -16.04
CA VAL A 310 26.40 -7.71 -17.37
C VAL A 310 27.15 -6.92 -18.44
N ILE A 311 27.53 -5.67 -18.17
CA ILE A 311 28.33 -4.84 -19.09
C ILE A 311 29.69 -5.48 -19.34
N ASN A 312 30.41 -5.88 -18.29
CA ASN A 312 31.72 -6.53 -18.44
C ASN A 312 31.63 -7.83 -19.25
N ASP A 313 30.60 -8.63 -19.03
CA ASP A 313 30.38 -9.88 -19.76
C ASP A 313 30.01 -9.65 -21.24
N ALA A 314 29.48 -8.50 -21.61
CA ALA A 314 29.36 -8.10 -23.02
C ALA A 314 30.73 -7.74 -23.61
N PHE A 315 31.61 -7.07 -22.84
CA PHE A 315 32.96 -6.74 -23.27
C PHE A 315 33.91 -7.94 -23.37
N VAL A 316 33.64 -9.05 -22.68
CA VAL A 316 34.42 -10.30 -22.79
C VAL A 316 34.50 -10.80 -24.24
N VAL A 317 33.47 -10.55 -25.07
CA VAL A 317 33.45 -10.92 -26.50
C VAL A 317 34.59 -10.28 -27.28
N PHE A 318 34.99 -9.05 -26.92
CA PHE A 318 36.01 -8.29 -27.65
C PHE A 318 37.42 -8.53 -27.12
N ALA A 319 37.59 -8.72 -25.81
CA ALA A 319 38.91 -8.80 -25.17
C ALA A 319 38.91 -9.65 -23.89
N VAL A 320 38.99 -10.98 -24.04
CA VAL A 320 38.99 -11.96 -22.94
C VAL A 320 40.13 -11.73 -21.94
N ASP A 321 41.36 -11.54 -22.44
CA ASP A 321 42.56 -11.39 -21.59
C ASP A 321 42.57 -10.09 -20.77
N LEU A 322 41.94 -9.05 -21.31
CA LEU A 322 41.83 -7.75 -20.67
C LEU A 322 40.74 -7.76 -19.61
N ALA A 323 39.59 -8.38 -19.92
CA ALA A 323 38.43 -8.49 -19.04
C ALA A 323 38.78 -9.20 -17.72
N ARG A 324 39.69 -10.18 -17.75
CA ARG A 324 40.14 -10.91 -16.55
C ARG A 324 40.65 -10.01 -15.42
N PHE A 325 41.36 -8.93 -15.77
CA PHE A 325 41.92 -7.99 -14.80
C PHE A 325 41.10 -6.71 -14.67
N ALA A 326 40.50 -6.24 -15.75
CA ALA A 326 39.71 -5.01 -15.75
C ALA A 326 38.37 -5.18 -15.02
N ALA A 327 37.68 -6.31 -15.18
CA ALA A 327 36.32 -6.47 -14.67
C ALA A 327 36.23 -6.46 -13.12
N PRO A 328 37.12 -7.15 -12.35
CA PRO A 328 37.17 -7.03 -10.89
C PRO A 328 37.42 -5.60 -10.40
N MET A 329 38.28 -4.86 -11.09
CA MET A 329 38.59 -3.47 -10.76
C MET A 329 37.41 -2.54 -11.04
N ALA A 330 36.72 -2.74 -12.17
CA ALA A 330 35.53 -1.97 -12.54
C ALA A 330 34.41 -2.12 -11.51
N SER A 331 34.10 -3.34 -11.05
CA SER A 331 33.03 -3.52 -10.04
C SER A 331 33.42 -3.00 -8.67
N ALA A 332 34.68 -3.13 -8.27
CA ALA A 332 35.15 -2.60 -6.99
C ALA A 332 35.09 -1.07 -6.98
N LEU A 333 35.48 -0.42 -8.09
CA LEU A 333 35.36 1.02 -8.25
C LEU A 333 33.90 1.48 -8.24
N ALA A 334 33.04 0.83 -9.04
CA ALA A 334 31.62 1.16 -9.11
C ALA A 334 30.93 1.00 -7.75
N TRP A 335 31.23 -0.08 -7.01
CA TRP A 335 30.71 -0.32 -5.67
C TRP A 335 31.19 0.76 -4.68
N LEU A 336 32.48 1.06 -4.63
CA LEU A 336 33.04 2.07 -3.72
C LEU A 336 32.45 3.46 -3.97
N VAL A 337 32.36 3.86 -5.25
CA VAL A 337 31.79 5.16 -5.62
C VAL A 337 30.29 5.20 -5.29
N THR A 338 29.54 4.13 -5.56
CA THR A 338 28.11 4.06 -5.26
C THR A 338 27.84 4.13 -3.75
N VAL A 339 28.59 3.39 -2.93
CA VAL A 339 28.50 3.47 -1.46
C VAL A 339 28.85 4.88 -0.97
N GLY A 340 29.96 5.45 -1.45
CA GLY A 340 30.37 6.81 -1.08
C GLY A 340 29.32 7.86 -1.44
N LEU A 341 28.75 7.76 -2.64
CA LEU A 341 27.69 8.66 -3.10
C LEU A 341 26.42 8.56 -2.25
N ASP A 342 26.01 7.36 -1.82
CA ASP A 342 24.80 7.16 -1.01
C ASP A 342 24.99 7.63 0.43
N VAL A 343 26.18 7.40 1.01
CA VAL A 343 26.52 7.84 2.37
C VAL A 343 26.70 9.36 2.45
N VAL A 344 27.39 9.97 1.48
CA VAL A 344 27.65 11.42 1.47
C VAL A 344 26.41 12.21 1.08
N GLN A 345 25.64 11.71 0.11
CA GLN A 345 24.47 12.41 -0.43
C GLN A 345 23.26 11.45 -0.54
N PRO A 346 22.59 11.15 0.59
CA PRO A 346 21.36 10.35 0.57
C PRO A 346 20.20 11.14 -0.06
N ILE A 347 19.36 10.45 -0.83
CA ILE A 347 18.15 11.05 -1.41
C ILE A 347 17.13 11.35 -0.31
N LYS A 348 16.70 12.61 -0.24
CA LYS A 348 15.68 13.09 0.70
C LYS A 348 14.35 13.26 -0.02
N LEU A 349 13.26 13.12 0.73
CA LEU A 349 11.91 13.43 0.26
C LEU A 349 11.82 14.93 -0.05
N HIS A 350 11.39 15.29 -1.26
CA HIS A 350 11.16 16.68 -1.63
C HIS A 350 9.65 16.95 -1.70
N VAL A 351 9.17 17.92 -0.93
CA VAL A 351 7.75 18.29 -0.87
C VAL A 351 7.61 19.74 -1.28
N SER A 352 6.83 20.00 -2.32
CA SER A 352 6.43 21.35 -2.71
C SER A 352 4.94 21.52 -2.45
N LEU A 353 4.57 22.42 -1.54
CA LEU A 353 3.18 22.76 -1.27
C LEU A 353 2.80 23.94 -2.14
N ASP A 354 1.86 23.73 -3.05
CA ASP A 354 1.23 24.79 -3.83
C ASP A 354 -0.27 24.58 -3.75
N ARG A 355 -0.95 25.48 -3.02
CA ARG A 355 -2.38 25.38 -2.72
C ARG A 355 -3.15 26.28 -3.67
N VAL A 356 -3.47 25.75 -4.84
CA VAL A 356 -4.27 26.44 -5.85
C VAL A 356 -5.54 25.64 -6.07
N CYS A 357 -6.68 26.26 -5.73
CA CYS A 357 -7.99 25.72 -6.03
C CYS A 357 -8.56 26.45 -7.23
N THR A 358 -8.88 25.71 -8.28
CA THR A 358 -9.57 26.22 -9.47
C THR A 358 -10.98 25.67 -9.51
N THR A 359 -11.96 26.56 -9.64
CA THR A 359 -13.36 26.23 -9.91
C THR A 359 -13.52 26.14 -11.43
N GLY A 360 -13.80 24.94 -11.96
CA GLY A 360 -14.24 24.76 -13.34
C GLY A 360 -15.73 25.06 -13.43
N ASP A 361 -16.53 24.18 -12.82
CA ASP A 361 -17.98 24.31 -12.64
C ASP A 361 -18.28 24.22 -11.13
N ALA A 362 -18.64 25.37 -10.53
CA ALA A 362 -18.73 25.52 -9.07
C ALA A 362 -19.87 24.71 -8.42
N ASP A 363 -20.81 24.22 -9.22
CA ASP A 363 -21.92 23.36 -8.85
C ASP A 363 -21.55 21.87 -8.80
N GLU A 364 -20.45 21.46 -9.42
CA GLU A 364 -20.04 20.05 -9.50
C GLU A 364 -18.78 19.75 -8.67
N TYR A 365 -17.65 20.45 -8.87
CA TYR A 365 -16.38 20.14 -8.19
C TYR A 365 -15.42 21.33 -7.98
N LEU A 366 -14.63 21.26 -6.90
CA LEU A 366 -13.50 22.16 -6.63
C LEU A 366 -12.18 21.40 -6.83
N PHE A 367 -11.39 21.75 -7.86
CA PHE A 367 -10.07 21.14 -8.08
C PHE A 367 -9.02 21.89 -7.26
N CYS A 368 -8.57 21.29 -6.16
CA CYS A 368 -7.49 21.84 -5.35
C CYS A 368 -6.20 21.03 -5.53
N HIS A 369 -5.20 21.64 -6.17
CA HIS A 369 -3.82 21.20 -6.01
C HIS A 369 -3.35 21.69 -4.64
N SER A 370 -2.87 20.80 -3.76
CA SER A 370 -2.39 21.18 -2.42
C SER A 370 -0.88 21.04 -2.25
N GLY A 371 -0.27 20.09 -2.96
CA GLY A 371 1.17 19.86 -2.97
C GLY A 371 1.58 18.63 -3.77
N VAL A 372 2.86 18.58 -4.11
CA VAL A 372 3.51 17.47 -4.83
C VAL A 372 4.61 16.90 -3.93
N VAL A 373 4.60 15.58 -3.77
CA VAL A 373 5.62 14.83 -3.01
C VAL A 373 6.45 14.01 -3.99
N VAL A 374 7.73 14.32 -4.07
CA VAL A 374 8.70 13.64 -4.94
C VAL A 374 9.56 12.69 -4.10
N VAL A 375 9.42 11.39 -4.33
CA VAL A 375 10.05 10.31 -3.54
C VAL A 375 11.43 9.91 -4.08
N GLY A 376 11.71 10.12 -5.36
CA GLY A 376 12.95 9.69 -6.01
C GLY A 376 13.48 10.68 -7.02
N SER A 377 14.72 10.45 -7.47
CA SER A 377 15.44 11.34 -8.37
C SER A 377 15.91 10.60 -9.63
N TRP A 378 15.43 11.06 -10.80
CA TRP A 378 15.92 10.55 -12.09
C TRP A 378 17.38 10.93 -12.36
N THR A 379 17.81 12.09 -11.89
CA THR A 379 19.21 12.52 -12.04
C THR A 379 20.15 11.57 -11.30
N ARG A 380 19.74 11.04 -10.14
CA ARG A 380 20.53 10.03 -9.41
C ARG A 380 20.68 8.72 -10.19
N VAL A 381 19.63 8.24 -10.85
CA VAL A 381 19.68 7.06 -11.72
C VAL A 381 20.69 7.25 -12.84
N CYS A 382 20.65 8.40 -13.53
CA CYS A 382 21.60 8.73 -14.58
C CYS A 382 23.04 8.81 -14.06
N VAL A 383 23.27 9.43 -12.89
CA VAL A 383 24.60 9.51 -12.27
C VAL A 383 25.15 8.12 -11.97
N LEU A 384 24.35 7.22 -11.39
CA LEU A 384 24.79 5.85 -11.11
C LEU A 384 25.10 5.08 -12.40
N GLY A 385 24.29 5.24 -13.45
CA GLY A 385 24.59 4.66 -14.76
C GLY A 385 25.89 5.20 -15.38
N VAL A 386 26.17 6.50 -15.22
CA VAL A 386 27.44 7.10 -15.66
C VAL A 386 28.61 6.56 -14.85
N VAL A 387 28.45 6.41 -13.53
CA VAL A 387 29.47 5.80 -12.65
C VAL A 387 29.81 4.39 -13.12
N ASP A 388 28.81 3.56 -13.43
CA ASP A 388 29.01 2.20 -13.92
C ASP A 388 29.81 2.19 -15.25
N ILE A 389 29.45 3.05 -16.20
CA ILE A 389 30.13 3.14 -17.50
C ILE A 389 31.57 3.64 -17.33
N VAL A 390 31.78 4.71 -16.56
CA VAL A 390 33.10 5.30 -16.32
C VAL A 390 34.00 4.31 -15.58
N ALA A 391 33.46 3.56 -14.61
CA ALA A 391 34.23 2.54 -13.91
C ALA A 391 34.74 1.44 -14.84
N VAL A 392 33.92 1.00 -15.79
CA VAL A 392 34.33 0.05 -16.82
C VAL A 392 35.42 0.67 -17.72
N LEU A 393 35.20 1.87 -18.26
CA LEU A 393 36.17 2.51 -19.17
C LEU A 393 37.52 2.78 -18.51
N LEU A 394 37.54 3.30 -17.28
CA LEU A 394 38.76 3.52 -16.53
C LEU A 394 39.50 2.20 -16.26
N ALA A 395 38.76 1.15 -15.89
CA ALA A 395 39.37 -0.13 -15.60
C ALA A 395 40.01 -0.78 -16.84
N PHE A 396 39.32 -0.74 -17.97
CA PHE A 396 39.86 -1.22 -19.24
C PHE A 396 41.05 -0.37 -19.71
N GLY A 397 40.97 0.97 -19.58
CA GLY A 397 42.05 1.89 -19.94
C GLY A 397 43.35 1.66 -19.16
N VAL A 398 43.26 1.48 -17.83
CA VAL A 398 44.44 1.21 -16.97
C VAL A 398 45.14 -0.10 -17.38
N VAL A 399 44.36 -1.15 -17.69
CA VAL A 399 44.95 -2.43 -18.09
C VAL A 399 45.56 -2.34 -19.50
N LEU A 400 44.93 -1.60 -20.42
CA LEU A 400 45.48 -1.33 -21.75
C LEU A 400 46.83 -0.59 -21.68
N VAL A 401 46.92 0.47 -20.87
CA VAL A 401 48.17 1.23 -20.67
C VAL A 401 49.26 0.34 -20.08
N LYS A 402 48.92 -0.49 -19.09
CA LYS A 402 49.86 -1.44 -18.47
C LYS A 402 50.34 -2.53 -19.44
N GLN A 403 49.46 -2.99 -20.34
CA GLN A 403 49.82 -3.96 -21.38
C GLN A 403 50.66 -3.34 -22.49
N HIS A 404 50.35 -2.12 -22.93
CA HIS A 404 51.17 -1.37 -23.88
C HIS A 404 52.57 -1.08 -23.33
N GLY A 405 52.67 -0.64 -22.08
CA GLY A 405 53.96 -0.41 -21.41
C GLY A 405 54.79 -1.69 -21.26
N ARG A 406 54.15 -2.84 -20.98
CA ARG A 406 54.84 -4.15 -20.91
C ARG A 406 55.28 -4.67 -22.28
N ARG A 407 54.48 -4.50 -23.33
CA ARG A 407 54.84 -4.86 -24.71
C ARG A 407 56.00 -4.01 -25.24
N PHE A 408 56.07 -2.74 -24.85
CA PHE A 408 57.15 -1.84 -25.23
C PHE A 408 58.48 -2.20 -24.53
N HIS A 409 58.43 -2.73 -23.30
CA HIS A 409 59.64 -3.07 -22.53
C HIS A 409 60.11 -4.52 -22.71
N ASN A 410 59.22 -5.46 -23.03
CA ASN A 410 59.55 -6.89 -23.24
C ASN A 410 58.82 -7.46 -24.47
N PRO A 411 59.40 -7.36 -25.68
CA PRO A 411 58.77 -7.83 -26.93
C PRO A 411 58.74 -9.37 -27.07
N THR A 412 59.36 -10.14 -26.17
CA THR A 412 59.51 -11.60 -26.29
C THR A 412 58.45 -12.43 -25.57
N THR A 413 57.45 -11.83 -24.93
CA THR A 413 56.30 -12.60 -24.41
C THR A 413 55.27 -12.81 -25.52
N SER A 414 55.51 -13.83 -26.35
CA SER A 414 54.48 -14.41 -27.21
C SER A 414 53.27 -14.75 -26.34
N ALA A 415 52.16 -14.03 -26.57
CA ALA A 415 50.90 -14.31 -25.93
C ALA A 415 50.51 -15.75 -26.27
N GLN A 416 50.63 -16.66 -25.30
CA GLN A 416 50.09 -18.01 -25.42
C GLN A 416 48.59 -17.88 -25.60
N SER A 417 48.15 -17.95 -26.84
CA SER A 417 46.74 -17.99 -27.22
C SER A 417 46.10 -19.19 -26.54
N THR A 418 45.28 -18.91 -25.53
CA THR A 418 44.36 -19.88 -24.95
C THR A 418 43.38 -20.27 -26.07
N PRO A 419 43.36 -21.56 -26.50
CA PRO A 419 42.45 -21.98 -27.55
C PRO A 419 41.01 -21.74 -27.06
N LEU A 420 40.22 -21.03 -27.88
CA LEU A 420 38.80 -20.78 -27.63
C LEU A 420 38.08 -22.13 -27.51
N LEU A 421 37.59 -22.47 -26.32
CA LEU A 421 36.79 -23.67 -26.13
C LEU A 421 35.36 -23.35 -26.54
N LEU A 422 34.94 -23.91 -27.69
CA LEU A 422 33.58 -23.75 -28.23
C LEU A 422 32.47 -24.25 -27.27
N HIS A 423 32.81 -25.05 -26.26
CA HIS A 423 31.88 -25.63 -25.30
C HIS A 423 31.78 -24.89 -23.95
N LEU A 424 32.55 -23.82 -23.71
CA LEU A 424 32.54 -23.10 -22.43
C LEU A 424 32.00 -21.69 -22.60
N HIS A 425 31.17 -21.23 -21.65
CA HIS A 425 30.64 -19.86 -21.66
C HIS A 425 31.79 -18.83 -21.59
N GLY A 426 31.67 -17.70 -22.30
CA GLY A 426 32.74 -16.70 -22.41
C GLY A 426 33.25 -16.16 -21.06
N SER A 427 32.35 -15.96 -20.10
CA SER A 427 32.69 -15.55 -18.73
C SER A 427 33.51 -16.62 -17.99
N ALA A 428 33.18 -17.90 -18.16
CA ALA A 428 33.93 -19.02 -17.59
C ALA A 428 35.36 -19.07 -18.15
N GLN A 429 35.53 -18.83 -19.46
CA GLN A 429 36.85 -18.76 -20.09
C GLN A 429 37.69 -17.56 -19.62
N ALA A 430 37.05 -16.41 -19.37
CA ALA A 430 37.75 -15.19 -18.96
C ALA A 430 38.22 -15.23 -17.50
N PHE A 431 37.39 -15.76 -16.59
CA PHE A 431 37.62 -15.64 -15.15
C PHE A 431 38.16 -16.91 -14.48
N LEU A 432 37.92 -18.10 -15.05
CA LEU A 432 38.44 -19.35 -14.49
C LEU A 432 39.88 -19.59 -14.97
N SER A 433 40.76 -19.93 -14.04
CA SER A 433 42.12 -20.36 -14.39
C SER A 433 42.10 -21.82 -14.86
N LEU A 434 42.42 -22.06 -16.12
CA LEU A 434 42.52 -23.39 -16.73
C LEU A 434 44.00 -23.80 -16.84
N PRO A 435 44.52 -24.69 -15.97
CA PRO A 435 45.85 -25.26 -16.15
C PRO A 435 45.87 -26.12 -17.41
N ARG A 436 46.89 -25.94 -18.26
CA ARG A 436 47.07 -26.73 -19.49
C ARG A 436 48.04 -27.87 -19.21
N ARG A 437 47.58 -29.12 -19.33
CA ARG A 437 48.42 -30.33 -19.25
C ARG A 437 48.17 -31.17 -20.50
N ASP A 438 49.22 -31.49 -21.25
CA ASP A 438 49.22 -32.41 -22.39
C ASP A 438 48.00 -32.30 -23.33
N ALA A 439 47.81 -31.12 -23.92
CA ALA A 439 46.77 -30.79 -24.90
C ALA A 439 45.30 -30.80 -24.42
N ALA A 440 45.05 -31.08 -23.14
CA ALA A 440 43.74 -30.96 -22.53
C ALA A 440 43.74 -29.92 -21.41
N MET A 441 42.61 -29.25 -21.22
CA MET A 441 42.44 -28.30 -20.13
C MET A 441 41.68 -28.97 -18.99
N GLU A 442 42.25 -28.91 -17.79
CA GLU A 442 41.66 -29.48 -16.60
C GLU A 442 40.74 -28.45 -15.94
N LEU A 443 39.46 -28.79 -15.79
CA LEU A 443 38.49 -28.00 -15.04
C LEU A 443 38.18 -28.69 -13.72
N ASP A 444 38.33 -27.95 -12.63
CA ASP A 444 37.99 -28.40 -11.27
C ASP A 444 36.47 -28.61 -11.13
N SER A 445 36.02 -29.45 -10.18
CA SER A 445 34.60 -29.79 -9.99
C SER A 445 33.73 -28.57 -9.65
N VAL A 446 34.29 -27.63 -8.87
CA VAL A 446 33.64 -26.35 -8.56
C VAL A 446 33.55 -25.46 -9.79
N ALA A 447 34.64 -25.37 -10.54
CA ALA A 447 34.69 -24.59 -11.76
C ALA A 447 33.74 -25.15 -12.85
N SER A 448 33.58 -26.48 -12.90
CA SER A 448 32.62 -27.14 -13.79
C SER A 448 31.18 -26.82 -13.41
N ALA A 449 30.82 -26.93 -12.12
CA ALA A 449 29.49 -26.59 -11.62
C ALA A 449 29.13 -25.12 -11.89
N MET A 450 30.08 -24.21 -11.66
CA MET A 450 29.91 -22.78 -11.96
C MET A 450 29.71 -22.52 -13.47
N SER A 451 30.33 -23.31 -14.34
CA SER A 451 30.15 -23.22 -15.79
C SER A 451 28.91 -23.93 -16.33
N GLY A 452 28.06 -24.50 -15.47
CA GLY A 452 26.84 -25.21 -15.87
C GLY A 452 27.06 -26.69 -16.24
N LEU A 453 28.23 -27.25 -15.90
CA LEU A 453 28.59 -28.64 -16.16
C LEU A 453 28.47 -29.45 -14.85
N ILE A 454 27.39 -30.23 -14.74
CA ILE A 454 27.09 -31.05 -13.57
C ILE A 454 27.68 -32.45 -13.76
N GLN A 455 28.50 -32.88 -12.80
CA GLN A 455 29.11 -34.20 -12.80
C GLN A 455 28.31 -35.18 -11.94
N PHE A 456 27.88 -36.29 -12.52
CA PHE A 456 27.27 -37.39 -11.78
C PHE A 456 27.88 -38.73 -12.22
N ALA A 457 28.01 -39.65 -11.26
CA ALA A 457 28.55 -40.97 -11.51
C ALA A 457 27.43 -41.99 -11.42
N VAL A 458 27.26 -42.80 -12.47
CA VAL A 458 26.34 -43.93 -12.47
C VAL A 458 27.19 -45.20 -12.62
N ARG A 459 27.17 -46.04 -11.58
CA ARG A 459 27.99 -47.26 -11.46
C ARG A 459 29.51 -46.99 -11.49
N ARG A 460 30.17 -47.12 -12.65
CA ARG A 460 31.63 -46.94 -12.85
C ARG A 460 31.98 -45.93 -13.96
N ARG A 461 30.98 -45.23 -14.48
CA ARG A 461 31.16 -44.21 -15.53
C ARG A 461 30.74 -42.84 -14.99
N THR A 462 31.52 -41.83 -15.34
CA THR A 462 31.26 -40.43 -15.00
C THR A 462 30.63 -39.74 -16.20
N TYR A 463 29.46 -39.14 -16.00
CA TYR A 463 28.77 -38.35 -17.01
C TYR A 463 28.84 -36.87 -16.65
N THR A 464 28.91 -36.03 -17.67
CA THR A 464 28.76 -34.58 -17.56
C THR A 464 27.47 -34.16 -18.22
N PHE A 465 26.61 -33.47 -17.48
CA PHE A 465 25.42 -32.82 -18.00
C PHE A 465 25.71 -31.33 -18.19
N ASP A 466 25.57 -30.86 -19.43
CA ASP A 466 25.65 -29.45 -19.78
C ASP A 466 24.25 -28.83 -19.71
N ILE A 467 24.03 -27.95 -18.74
CA ILE A 467 22.74 -27.27 -18.55
C ILE A 467 22.42 -26.26 -19.66
N ASN A 468 23.44 -25.72 -20.33
CA ASN A 468 23.25 -24.72 -21.38
C ASN A 468 22.84 -25.38 -22.70
N LEU A 469 23.47 -26.52 -23.02
CA LEU A 469 23.18 -27.29 -24.24
C LEU A 469 22.13 -28.39 -24.04
N TRP A 470 21.76 -28.68 -22.79
CA TRP A 470 20.88 -29.80 -22.42
C TRP A 470 21.38 -31.16 -22.96
N THR A 471 22.70 -31.34 -23.01
CA THR A 471 23.35 -32.56 -23.52
C THR A 471 24.09 -33.30 -22.42
N VAL A 472 24.07 -34.64 -22.48
CA VAL A 472 24.88 -35.50 -21.61
C VAL A 472 26.06 -36.06 -22.41
N ALA A 473 27.29 -35.82 -21.94
CA ALA A 473 28.50 -36.39 -22.50
C ALA A 473 29.09 -37.44 -21.54
N GLU A 474 29.59 -38.55 -22.11
CA GLU A 474 30.34 -39.56 -21.37
C GLU A 474 31.81 -39.13 -21.27
N ASN A 475 32.36 -39.12 -20.05
CA ASN A 475 33.77 -38.78 -19.85
C ASN A 475 34.62 -40.06 -19.84
N GLU A 476 35.67 -40.11 -20.67
CA GLU A 476 36.68 -41.17 -20.58
C GLU A 476 37.60 -40.92 -19.38
N ILE A 477 37.65 -41.88 -18.45
CA ILE A 477 38.43 -41.79 -17.21
C ILE A 477 39.91 -42.01 -17.53
N HIS A 478 40.67 -40.95 -17.74
CA HIS A 478 42.13 -41.03 -17.61
C HIS A 478 42.50 -40.87 -16.13
N ARG A 479 43.03 -41.96 -15.55
CA ARG A 479 43.62 -41.98 -14.21
C ARG A 479 44.75 -40.95 -14.18
N HIS A 480 44.51 -39.77 -13.60
CA HIS A 480 45.39 -39.01 -12.70
C HIS A 480 44.69 -37.68 -12.37
N GLY A 481 44.02 -37.62 -11.21
CA GLY A 481 43.37 -36.41 -10.70
C GLY A 481 41.85 -36.37 -10.88
N LYS A 482 41.15 -35.73 -9.94
CA LYS A 482 39.67 -35.54 -9.93
C LYS A 482 39.22 -34.39 -10.83
N SER A 483 40.00 -34.05 -11.87
CA SER A 483 39.74 -32.94 -12.79
C SER A 483 39.13 -33.42 -14.10
N ILE A 484 38.21 -32.66 -14.68
CA ILE A 484 37.67 -32.95 -16.03
C ILE A 484 38.73 -32.57 -17.05
N LEU A 485 39.12 -33.54 -17.87
CA LEU A 485 39.92 -33.33 -19.06
C LEU A 485 38.99 -32.82 -20.19
N VAL A 486 38.78 -31.51 -20.28
CA VAL A 486 38.05 -30.94 -21.42
C VAL A 486 38.99 -30.99 -22.61
N ARG A 487 38.81 -31.99 -23.45
CA ARG A 487 39.60 -32.13 -24.69
C ARG A 487 39.26 -30.95 -25.58
N SER A 488 40.22 -30.05 -25.76
CA SER A 488 40.11 -29.04 -26.81
C SER A 488 39.89 -29.78 -28.13
N VAL A 489 38.78 -29.51 -28.82
CA VAL A 489 38.72 -29.76 -30.27
C VAL A 489 39.67 -28.73 -30.87
N SER A 490 40.95 -29.03 -30.79
CA SER A 490 41.96 -28.33 -31.53
C SER A 490 41.67 -28.65 -32.99
N VAL A 491 41.09 -27.70 -33.73
CA VAL A 491 41.21 -27.66 -35.19
C VAL A 491 42.68 -27.37 -35.50
N LYS A 492 43.54 -28.34 -35.21
CA LYS A 492 44.85 -28.44 -35.82
C LYS A 492 44.61 -29.27 -37.05
N ALA A 493 44.59 -28.61 -38.20
CA ALA A 493 44.85 -29.25 -39.47
C ALA A 493 46.22 -29.94 -39.38
N LYS A 494 46.26 -31.17 -38.85
CA LYS A 494 47.41 -32.04 -38.93
C LYS A 494 47.28 -32.75 -40.27
N MET A 495 48.03 -32.24 -41.23
CA MET A 495 48.46 -32.96 -42.42
C MET A 495 49.21 -34.21 -41.93
N ALA A 496 48.52 -35.35 -41.86
CA ALA A 496 49.11 -36.65 -41.59
C ALA A 496 48.41 -37.67 -42.49
N SER A 497 49.23 -38.40 -43.21
CA SER A 497 48.96 -39.25 -44.37
C SER A 497 48.31 -40.60 -44.01
N HIS A 498 47.34 -41.00 -44.86
CA HIS A 498 46.76 -42.34 -45.09
C HIS A 498 45.54 -42.81 -44.23
N PRO A 499 44.65 -43.68 -44.77
CA PRO A 499 43.60 -43.33 -45.73
C PRO A 499 42.19 -43.82 -45.30
N SER A 500 41.18 -43.41 -46.06
CA SER A 500 39.80 -43.93 -46.11
C SER A 500 38.94 -43.89 -44.83
N LEU A 501 38.39 -42.71 -44.54
CA LEU A 501 36.95 -42.55 -44.27
C LEU A 501 36.58 -41.13 -44.72
N ALA A 502 35.59 -41.08 -45.61
CA ALA A 502 35.26 -39.95 -46.46
C ALA A 502 35.22 -38.61 -45.71
N HIS A 503 36.21 -37.75 -45.97
CA HIS A 503 36.02 -36.31 -45.86
C HIS A 503 35.00 -35.91 -46.93
N GLN A 504 33.72 -35.87 -46.55
CA GLN A 504 32.78 -35.01 -47.25
C GLN A 504 33.30 -33.59 -47.11
N ARG A 505 34.03 -33.13 -48.12
CA ARG A 505 34.20 -31.69 -48.38
C ARG A 505 32.78 -31.18 -48.62
N LEU A 506 32.15 -30.65 -47.56
CA LEU A 506 30.94 -29.87 -47.71
C LEU A 506 31.26 -28.81 -48.77
N SER A 507 30.59 -28.86 -49.92
CA SER A 507 30.88 -27.93 -51.00
C SER A 507 30.78 -26.52 -50.44
N TRP A 508 31.65 -25.60 -50.87
CA TRP A 508 31.65 -24.23 -50.38
C TRP A 508 30.24 -23.59 -50.45
N GLY A 509 29.42 -24.02 -51.42
CA GLY A 509 27.99 -23.72 -51.51
C GLY A 509 27.15 -24.25 -50.33
N MET A 510 27.28 -25.51 -49.93
CA MET A 510 26.57 -26.04 -48.75
C MET A 510 27.04 -25.44 -47.43
N ALA A 511 28.33 -25.10 -47.31
CA ALA A 511 28.83 -24.36 -46.14
C ALA A 511 28.29 -22.92 -46.11
N ALA A 512 28.25 -22.23 -47.25
CA ALA A 512 27.66 -20.90 -47.37
C ALA A 512 26.14 -20.92 -47.12
N ILE A 513 25.43 -21.95 -47.57
CA ILE A 513 24.00 -22.13 -47.26
C ILE A 513 23.80 -22.40 -45.78
N ALA A 514 24.62 -23.24 -45.15
CA ALA A 514 24.54 -23.50 -43.71
C ALA A 514 24.80 -22.22 -42.89
N ILE A 515 25.83 -21.45 -43.22
CA ILE A 515 26.15 -20.17 -42.57
C ILE A 515 25.06 -19.13 -42.83
N GLY A 516 24.56 -19.04 -44.06
CA GLY A 516 23.46 -18.15 -44.42
C GLY A 516 22.17 -18.48 -43.69
N SER A 517 21.84 -19.77 -43.59
CA SER A 517 20.65 -20.26 -42.88
C SER A 517 20.74 -20.04 -41.36
N SER A 518 21.93 -20.19 -40.76
CA SER A 518 22.13 -19.92 -39.34
C SER A 518 22.09 -18.42 -39.02
N LEU A 519 22.70 -17.58 -39.88
CA LEU A 519 22.59 -16.13 -39.76
C LEU A 519 21.13 -15.66 -39.92
N ALA A 520 20.42 -16.19 -40.92
CA ALA A 520 19.01 -15.90 -41.13
C ALA A 520 18.15 -16.34 -39.95
N TYR A 521 18.43 -17.52 -39.36
CA TYR A 521 17.76 -17.99 -38.14
C TYR A 521 17.96 -17.02 -36.98
N VAL A 522 19.19 -16.56 -36.74
CA VAL A 522 19.49 -15.59 -35.65
C VAL A 522 18.78 -14.26 -35.89
N VAL A 523 18.79 -13.74 -37.12
CA VAL A 523 18.11 -12.48 -37.46
C VAL A 523 16.59 -12.63 -37.32
N LEU A 524 16.00 -13.70 -37.84
CA LEU A 524 14.55 -13.94 -37.76
C LEU A 524 14.08 -14.15 -36.33
N THR A 525 14.83 -14.90 -35.51
CA THR A 525 14.50 -15.10 -34.10
C THR A 525 14.63 -13.80 -33.31
N ALA A 526 15.70 -13.01 -33.50
CA ALA A 526 15.85 -11.71 -32.86
C ALA A 526 14.74 -10.73 -33.26
N THR A 527 14.42 -10.65 -34.56
CA THR A 527 13.35 -9.78 -35.07
C THR A 527 11.99 -10.25 -34.56
N GLY A 528 11.75 -11.57 -34.49
CA GLY A 528 10.55 -12.17 -33.91
C GLY A 528 10.38 -11.82 -32.44
N SER A 529 11.45 -11.89 -31.64
CA SER A 529 11.41 -11.50 -30.22
C SER A 529 11.14 -10.01 -30.04
N VAL A 530 11.80 -9.13 -30.81
CA VAL A 530 11.54 -7.67 -30.75
C VAL A 530 10.12 -7.36 -31.19
N SER A 531 9.65 -7.97 -32.29
CA SER A 531 8.29 -7.82 -32.79
C SER A 531 7.26 -8.26 -31.73
N TYR A 532 7.49 -9.41 -31.08
CA TYR A 532 6.63 -9.89 -29.99
C TYR A 532 6.54 -8.86 -28.86
N ILE A 533 7.66 -8.28 -28.40
CA ILE A 533 7.66 -7.27 -27.33
C ILE A 533 6.91 -6.00 -27.77
N VAL A 534 7.14 -5.52 -28.98
CA VAL A 534 6.47 -4.31 -29.51
C VAL A 534 4.96 -4.52 -29.60
N VAL A 535 4.51 -5.67 -30.11
CA VAL A 535 3.08 -6.01 -30.19
C VAL A 535 2.48 -6.21 -28.80
N SER A 536 3.22 -6.87 -27.90
CA SER A 536 2.74 -7.18 -26.55
C SER A 536 2.70 -5.94 -25.64
N LYS A 537 3.46 -4.88 -25.94
CA LYS A 537 3.44 -3.61 -25.20
C LYS A 537 2.02 -3.04 -25.10
N VAL A 538 1.20 -3.19 -26.14
CA VAL A 538 -0.17 -2.68 -26.15
C VAL A 538 -1.06 -3.42 -25.14
N ASN A 539 -0.82 -4.73 -24.97
CA ASN A 539 -1.54 -5.56 -24.01
C ASN A 539 -0.99 -5.39 -22.59
N PHE A 540 0.34 -5.30 -22.42
CA PHE A 540 1.00 -5.12 -21.13
C PHE A 540 1.04 -3.66 -20.64
N ALA A 541 0.33 -2.75 -21.30
CA ALA A 541 0.26 -1.34 -20.89
C ALA A 541 -0.55 -1.14 -19.59
N ASN A 542 -1.35 -2.13 -19.19
CA ASN A 542 -2.18 -2.09 -17.99
C ASN A 542 -2.32 -3.48 -17.35
N ASP A 543 -2.70 -3.49 -16.07
CA ASP A 543 -2.88 -4.72 -15.28
C ASP A 543 -4.09 -5.56 -15.71
N PHE A 544 -5.00 -4.98 -16.51
CA PHE A 544 -6.18 -5.68 -17.05
C PHE A 544 -5.86 -6.43 -18.35
N TYR A 545 -4.65 -6.29 -18.91
CA TYR A 545 -4.24 -6.80 -20.21
C TYR A 545 -5.10 -6.30 -21.39
N TRP A 546 -5.73 -5.14 -21.25
CA TRP A 546 -6.61 -4.57 -22.25
C TRP A 546 -5.82 -3.73 -23.26
N ALA A 547 -5.82 -4.14 -24.53
CA ALA A 547 -5.18 -3.36 -25.58
C ALA A 547 -5.66 -1.91 -25.56
N THR A 548 -4.72 -0.96 -25.65
CA THR A 548 -4.95 0.50 -25.74
C THR A 548 -5.74 1.14 -24.58
N PHE A 549 -5.94 0.43 -23.46
CA PHE A 549 -6.62 0.98 -22.31
C PHE A 549 -5.67 1.86 -21.48
N ASN A 550 -5.96 3.17 -21.46
CA ASN A 550 -5.16 4.16 -20.73
C ASN A 550 -5.49 4.15 -19.22
N MET A 551 -4.56 3.64 -18.43
CA MET A 551 -4.68 3.58 -16.97
C MET A 551 -4.60 4.94 -16.28
N THR A 552 -4.20 6.03 -16.94
CA THR A 552 -4.22 7.34 -16.27
C THR A 552 -5.61 7.93 -16.17
N ALA A 553 -6.54 7.58 -17.07
CA ALA A 553 -7.81 8.29 -17.15
C ALA A 553 -9.02 7.48 -17.61
N HIS A 554 -8.87 6.44 -18.45
CA HIS A 554 -10.03 5.65 -18.88
C HIS A 554 -10.66 4.89 -17.70
N HIS A 555 -9.85 4.45 -16.72
CA HIS A 555 -10.38 3.81 -15.52
C HIS A 555 -11.25 4.77 -14.69
N ILE A 556 -10.87 6.04 -14.64
CA ILE A 556 -11.61 7.10 -13.94
C ILE A 556 -12.92 7.38 -14.67
N ALA A 557 -12.85 7.57 -16.00
CA ALA A 557 -14.03 7.80 -16.82
C ALA A 557 -15.08 6.69 -16.66
N ILE A 558 -14.65 5.42 -16.64
CA ILE A 558 -15.55 4.30 -16.43
C ILE A 558 -16.13 4.29 -15.01
N ALA A 559 -15.30 4.53 -14.00
CA ALA A 559 -15.73 4.52 -12.60
C ALA A 559 -16.71 5.67 -12.30
N ASP A 560 -16.39 6.89 -12.74
CA ASP A 560 -17.26 8.07 -12.61
C ASP A 560 -18.56 7.87 -13.37
N TRP A 561 -18.51 7.29 -14.57
CA TRP A 561 -19.71 6.92 -15.30
C TRP A 561 -20.57 5.97 -14.48
N PHE A 562 -20.03 4.88 -13.94
CA PHE A 562 -20.78 3.95 -13.08
C PHE A 562 -21.37 4.64 -11.84
N ASN A 563 -20.58 5.48 -11.15
CA ASN A 563 -21.05 6.23 -9.98
C ASN A 563 -22.19 7.19 -10.35
N GLN A 564 -22.11 7.85 -11.50
CA GLN A 564 -23.16 8.71 -12.03
C GLN A 564 -24.42 7.90 -12.37
N GLN A 565 -24.29 6.74 -13.03
CA GLN A 565 -25.45 5.90 -13.38
C GLN A 565 -26.12 5.30 -12.14
N LEU A 566 -25.32 4.91 -11.13
CA LEU A 566 -25.81 4.47 -9.82
C LEU A 566 -26.64 5.56 -9.17
N TRP A 567 -26.11 6.79 -9.13
CA TRP A 567 -26.83 7.96 -8.61
C TRP A 567 -28.12 8.25 -9.37
N LEU A 568 -28.12 8.10 -10.69
CA LEU A 568 -29.31 8.33 -11.54
C LEU A 568 -30.32 7.17 -11.52
N ASP A 569 -30.05 6.09 -10.77
CA ASP A 569 -30.88 4.87 -10.70
C ASP A 569 -31.24 4.27 -12.06
N ARG A 570 -30.33 4.34 -13.02
CA ARG A 570 -30.61 3.82 -14.36
C ARG A 570 -30.36 2.32 -14.40
N ASN A 571 -31.44 1.54 -14.50
CA ASN A 571 -31.34 0.12 -14.80
C ASN A 571 -31.04 -0.05 -16.30
N MET A 572 -29.78 -0.32 -16.63
CA MET A 572 -29.34 -0.49 -18.01
C MET A 572 -28.83 -1.91 -18.21
N THR A 573 -29.58 -2.70 -18.97
CA THR A 573 -29.17 -4.00 -19.47
C THR A 573 -28.60 -3.83 -20.87
N ASN A 574 -27.48 -4.51 -21.20
CA ASN A 574 -26.76 -4.38 -22.47
C ASN A 574 -26.22 -2.97 -22.79
N ILE A 575 -25.42 -2.42 -21.87
CA ILE A 575 -24.76 -1.12 -22.07
C ILE A 575 -23.62 -1.26 -23.09
N ARG A 576 -23.58 -0.32 -24.03
CA ARG A 576 -22.42 -0.03 -24.87
C ARG A 576 -21.76 1.25 -24.37
N LEU A 577 -20.58 1.12 -23.75
CA LEU A 577 -19.79 2.25 -23.25
C LEU A 577 -19.22 3.11 -24.39
N ASP A 578 -19.19 2.57 -25.61
CA ASP A 578 -18.73 3.25 -26.83
C ASP A 578 -19.83 4.10 -27.52
N ASP A 579 -21.04 4.15 -26.95
CA ASP A 579 -22.13 4.99 -27.48
C ASP A 579 -21.80 6.49 -27.29
N PRO A 580 -21.85 7.32 -28.35
CA PRO A 580 -21.52 8.75 -28.28
C PRO A 580 -22.30 9.55 -27.23
N LYS A 581 -23.49 9.08 -26.81
CA LYS A 581 -24.28 9.75 -25.75
C LYS A 581 -23.61 9.77 -24.38
N TRP A 582 -22.59 8.93 -24.16
CA TRP A 582 -21.80 8.90 -22.93
C TRP A 582 -20.57 9.78 -22.99
N SER A 583 -20.29 10.39 -24.15
CA SER A 583 -19.22 11.39 -24.24
C SER A 583 -19.61 12.63 -23.44
N THR A 584 -18.66 13.14 -22.65
CA THR A 584 -18.81 14.39 -21.91
C THR A 584 -17.72 15.36 -22.33
N LEU A 585 -18.10 16.63 -22.46
CA LEU A 585 -17.18 17.75 -22.70
C LEU A 585 -16.77 18.43 -21.40
N GLY A 586 -17.47 18.16 -20.28
CA GLY A 586 -17.24 18.81 -18.99
C GLY A 586 -15.99 18.32 -18.27
N VAL A 587 -15.56 17.08 -18.52
CA VAL A 587 -14.39 16.49 -17.85
C VAL A 587 -13.31 16.15 -18.88
N ASN A 588 -12.13 16.73 -18.71
CA ASN A 588 -10.98 16.41 -19.54
C ASN A 588 -10.22 15.19 -19.00
N TYR A 589 -10.63 14.01 -19.43
CA TYR A 589 -9.96 12.73 -19.15
C TYR A 589 -8.57 12.57 -19.80
N THR A 590 -7.88 13.63 -20.22
CA THR A 590 -6.45 13.55 -20.52
C THR A 590 -5.57 13.88 -19.31
N SER A 591 -6.13 14.44 -18.23
CA SER A 591 -5.37 14.82 -17.05
C SER A 591 -4.97 13.61 -16.20
N SER A 592 -3.70 13.57 -15.77
CA SER A 592 -3.17 12.51 -14.89
C SER A 592 -3.45 12.73 -13.40
N THR A 593 -4.14 13.82 -13.04
CA THR A 593 -4.45 14.17 -11.64
C THR A 593 -5.91 13.94 -11.26
N LEU A 594 -6.72 13.41 -12.19
CA LEU A 594 -8.11 13.09 -11.91
C LEU A 594 -8.21 11.97 -10.86
N GLN A 595 -9.29 12.00 -10.09
CA GLN A 595 -9.62 10.96 -9.10
C GLN A 595 -11.06 10.54 -9.31
N VAL A 596 -11.37 9.29 -8.94
CA VAL A 596 -12.75 8.78 -8.98
C VAL A 596 -13.58 9.50 -7.92
N VAL A 597 -14.73 10.01 -8.33
CA VAL A 597 -15.65 10.73 -7.43
C VAL A 597 -16.92 9.92 -7.23
N SER A 598 -17.39 9.84 -5.98
CA SER A 598 -18.67 9.23 -5.63
C SER A 598 -19.49 10.18 -4.75
N SER A 599 -20.81 10.15 -4.88
CA SER A 599 -21.69 10.99 -4.06
C SER A 599 -21.79 10.44 -2.63
N PRO A 600 -21.43 11.21 -1.60
CA PRO A 600 -21.57 10.78 -0.20
C PRO A 600 -23.04 10.56 0.19
N TRP A 601 -23.98 11.14 -0.56
CA TRP A 601 -25.41 11.07 -0.28
C TRP A 601 -26.10 9.85 -0.90
N TYR A 602 -25.40 9.03 -1.68
CA TYR A 602 -26.02 7.90 -2.35
C TYR A 602 -26.55 6.84 -1.37
N GLY A 603 -25.79 6.54 -0.30
CA GLY A 603 -26.22 5.61 0.76
C GLY A 603 -27.51 6.05 1.46
N PRO A 604 -27.56 7.28 2.02
CA PRO A 604 -28.79 7.84 2.59
C PRO A 604 -29.95 7.83 1.60
N ARG A 605 -29.73 8.25 0.35
CA ARG A 605 -30.77 8.25 -0.69
C ARG A 605 -31.33 6.84 -0.94
N LEU A 606 -30.48 5.82 -1.03
CA LEU A 606 -30.92 4.43 -1.17
C LEU A 606 -31.83 4.00 -0.02
N GLN A 607 -31.46 4.34 1.21
CA GLN A 607 -32.23 4.00 2.41
C GLN A 607 -33.61 4.69 2.42
N PHE A 608 -33.67 5.99 2.11
CA PHE A 608 -34.91 6.76 2.22
C PHE A 608 -35.82 6.66 0.99
N GLU A 609 -35.27 6.50 -0.21
CA GLU A 609 -36.06 6.54 -1.46
C GLU A 609 -36.34 5.15 -2.06
N LYS A 610 -35.36 4.24 -2.09
CA LYS A 610 -35.49 2.96 -2.83
C LYS A 610 -35.76 1.75 -1.93
N LEU A 611 -35.02 1.63 -0.83
CA LEU A 611 -35.09 0.49 0.09
C LEU A 611 -36.16 0.67 1.16
N ASN A 612 -37.10 1.60 0.95
CA ASN A 612 -38.21 1.90 1.86
C ASN A 612 -39.46 1.01 1.63
N THR A 613 -39.43 0.11 0.62
CA THR A 613 -40.58 -0.74 0.29
C THR A 613 -40.55 -2.09 1.01
N VAL A 614 -41.73 -2.57 1.42
CA VAL A 614 -41.90 -3.86 2.12
C VAL A 614 -41.33 -5.02 1.31
N ARG A 615 -41.52 -5.02 -0.02
CA ARG A 615 -41.03 -6.09 -0.89
C ARG A 615 -39.50 -6.16 -0.88
N ALA A 616 -38.83 -5.01 -0.99
CA ALA A 616 -37.37 -4.93 -0.93
C ALA A 616 -36.86 -5.40 0.43
N SER A 617 -37.51 -4.98 1.53
CA SER A 617 -37.15 -5.44 2.88
C SER A 617 -37.32 -6.96 3.05
N ILE A 618 -38.40 -7.57 2.53
CA ILE A 618 -38.61 -9.03 2.57
C ILE A 618 -37.52 -9.76 1.78
N GLN A 619 -37.18 -9.29 0.57
CA GLN A 619 -36.12 -9.88 -0.24
C GLN A 619 -34.76 -9.77 0.44
N GLY A 620 -34.45 -8.59 0.98
CA GLY A 620 -33.23 -8.34 1.74
C GLY A 620 -33.11 -9.29 2.94
N LEU A 621 -34.15 -9.38 3.78
CA LEU A 621 -34.17 -10.27 4.94
C LEU A 621 -34.05 -11.76 4.60
N ARG A 622 -34.54 -12.19 3.43
CA ARG A 622 -34.38 -13.58 2.95
C ARG A 622 -32.97 -13.88 2.45
N GLN A 623 -32.26 -12.86 1.98
CA GLN A 623 -30.88 -12.96 1.49
C GLN A 623 -29.86 -12.67 2.59
N SER A 624 -30.25 -12.00 3.68
CA SER A 624 -29.41 -11.74 4.84
C SER A 624 -29.05 -13.03 5.56
N ASP A 625 -27.81 -13.10 6.05
CA ASP A 625 -27.34 -14.19 6.90
C ASP A 625 -28.19 -14.27 8.19
N GLY A 626 -28.66 -15.48 8.52
CA GLY A 626 -29.44 -15.75 9.72
C GLY A 626 -28.69 -15.40 11.01
N CYS A 627 -27.35 -15.49 11.03
CA CYS A 627 -26.55 -15.08 12.19
C CYS A 627 -26.59 -13.55 12.42
N LEU A 628 -26.95 -12.76 11.41
CA LEU A 628 -27.12 -11.30 11.51
C LEU A 628 -28.56 -10.89 11.88
N ALA A 629 -29.51 -11.82 11.86
CA ALA A 629 -30.92 -11.52 12.16
C ALA A 629 -31.17 -10.88 13.54
N PRO A 630 -30.45 -11.22 14.62
CA PRO A 630 -30.60 -10.53 15.91
C PRO A 630 -30.36 -9.04 15.78
N TRP A 631 -29.34 -8.62 15.04
CA TRP A 631 -28.95 -7.21 14.87
C TRP A 631 -29.97 -6.36 14.09
N ILE A 632 -30.99 -6.98 13.49
CA ILE A 632 -32.08 -6.30 12.80
C ILE A 632 -33.25 -6.12 13.77
N TYR A 633 -33.07 -5.33 14.83
CA TYR A 633 -34.13 -5.04 15.79
C TYR A 633 -35.14 -4.01 15.28
N SER A 634 -36.44 -4.32 15.37
CA SER A 634 -37.54 -3.40 15.06
C SER A 634 -38.72 -3.67 15.98
N GLN A 635 -39.20 -2.66 16.70
CA GLN A 635 -40.42 -2.79 17.50
C GLN A 635 -41.66 -2.80 16.58
N TYR A 636 -42.59 -3.72 16.82
CA TYR A 636 -43.75 -3.94 15.94
C TYR A 636 -44.99 -3.21 16.43
N CYS A 637 -45.75 -2.67 15.48
CA CYS A 637 -46.97 -1.90 15.75
C CYS A 637 -48.23 -2.78 15.81
N TRP A 638 -48.26 -3.83 14.98
CA TRP A 638 -49.40 -4.72 14.79
C TRP A 638 -48.91 -6.15 14.56
N LEU A 639 -49.64 -7.15 15.04
CA LEU A 639 -49.36 -8.56 14.80
C LEU A 639 -49.72 -8.96 13.37
N ASP A 640 -50.81 -8.40 12.84
CA ASP A 640 -51.40 -8.77 11.57
C ASP A 640 -51.53 -7.58 10.61
N VAL A 641 -51.55 -7.89 9.30
CA VAL A 641 -51.65 -6.88 8.24
C VAL A 641 -53.00 -6.13 8.27
N GLN A 642 -54.05 -6.78 8.78
CA GLN A 642 -55.37 -6.17 8.94
C GLN A 642 -55.45 -5.24 10.16
N ARG A 643 -54.33 -5.02 10.89
CA ARG A 643 -54.26 -4.12 12.05
C ARG A 643 -55.35 -4.43 13.08
N ARG A 644 -55.62 -5.71 13.33
CA ARG A 644 -56.64 -6.14 14.31
C ARG A 644 -56.04 -6.24 15.71
N TRP A 645 -54.78 -6.65 15.80
CA TRP A 645 -54.10 -6.91 17.06
C TRP A 645 -52.95 -5.94 17.26
N ALA A 646 -53.17 -4.92 18.08
CA ALA A 646 -52.17 -3.92 18.46
C ALA A 646 -51.03 -4.57 19.26
N MET A 647 -49.78 -4.23 18.95
CA MET A 647 -48.59 -4.72 19.67
C MET A 647 -47.75 -3.58 20.29
N ALA A 648 -48.15 -2.32 20.13
CA ALA A 648 -47.46 -1.24 20.83
C ALA A 648 -47.61 -1.40 22.34
N ASN A 649 -46.57 -0.99 23.08
CA ASN A 649 -46.54 -1.04 24.53
C ASN A 649 -47.48 -0.02 25.20
N SER A 650 -48.03 0.95 24.47
CA SER A 650 -48.96 1.95 25.01
C SER A 650 -50.01 2.42 23.98
N PRO A 651 -51.17 2.94 24.44
CA PRO A 651 -52.20 3.50 23.57
C PRO A 651 -51.73 4.72 22.77
N ILE A 652 -50.98 5.64 23.40
CA ILE A 652 -50.48 6.87 22.75
C ILE A 652 -49.53 6.53 21.61
N ARG A 653 -48.64 5.57 21.83
CA ARG A 653 -47.78 5.04 20.78
C ARG A 653 -48.59 4.35 19.69
N GLN A 654 -49.60 3.56 20.03
CA GLN A 654 -50.48 2.94 19.04
C GLN A 654 -51.15 4.00 18.15
N THR A 655 -51.57 5.12 18.72
CA THR A 655 -52.14 6.26 17.99
C THR A 655 -51.09 6.92 17.07
N ARG A 656 -49.86 7.15 17.56
CA ARG A 656 -48.77 7.68 16.73
C ARG A 656 -48.41 6.76 15.57
N LEU A 657 -48.44 5.45 15.79
CA LEU A 657 -48.22 4.44 14.74
C LEU A 657 -49.40 4.31 13.77
N PHE A 658 -50.59 4.77 14.18
CA PHE A 658 -51.77 4.83 13.33
C PHE A 658 -51.73 6.04 12.37
N PHE A 659 -51.29 7.21 12.86
CA PHE A 659 -51.25 8.46 12.10
C PHE A 659 -49.89 8.78 11.46
N GLY A 660 -48.79 8.26 12.02
CA GLY A 660 -47.43 8.53 11.58
C GLY A 660 -47.06 7.74 10.32
N ILE A 661 -46.52 8.43 9.33
CA ILE A 661 -45.79 7.82 8.21
C ILE A 661 -44.45 7.36 8.79
N SER A 662 -44.37 6.13 9.31
CA SER A 662 -43.11 5.60 9.82
C SER A 662 -42.14 5.38 8.66
N ILE A 663 -41.13 6.24 8.60
CA ILE A 663 -39.94 6.07 7.76
C ILE A 663 -39.16 4.90 8.37
N GLY A 664 -39.31 3.70 7.81
CA GLY A 664 -38.37 2.59 8.04
C GLY A 664 -38.96 1.25 8.50
N THR A 665 -40.18 1.20 9.04
CA THR A 665 -40.79 -0.08 9.50
C THR A 665 -42.28 -0.15 9.22
N ASN A 666 -42.65 0.20 7.98
CA ASN A 666 -43.96 -0.17 7.48
C ASN A 666 -43.97 -1.67 7.12
N PHE A 667 -44.82 -2.41 7.82
CA PHE A 667 -45.28 -3.79 7.58
C PHE A 667 -44.47 -4.97 8.16
N GLY A 668 -45.09 -5.64 9.15
CA GLY A 668 -45.46 -7.05 9.04
C GLY A 668 -44.38 -8.13 8.96
N ILE A 669 -43.17 -7.89 9.47
CA ILE A 669 -42.09 -8.90 9.46
C ILE A 669 -42.11 -9.81 10.71
N ALA A 670 -42.97 -9.56 11.72
CA ALA A 670 -43.00 -10.32 12.97
C ALA A 670 -43.07 -11.85 12.76
N GLY A 671 -43.94 -12.33 11.88
CA GLY A 671 -44.06 -13.78 11.58
C GLY A 671 -42.86 -14.37 10.82
N ALA A 672 -42.26 -13.62 9.89
CA ALA A 672 -41.11 -14.08 9.12
C ALA A 672 -39.82 -14.07 9.96
N LYS A 673 -39.61 -13.04 10.79
CA LYS A 673 -38.48 -12.97 11.72
C LYS A 673 -38.60 -14.02 12.83
N LEU A 674 -39.77 -14.27 13.40
CA LEU A 674 -39.94 -15.34 14.41
C LEU A 674 -39.55 -16.72 13.83
N SER A 675 -39.93 -16.97 12.57
CA SER A 675 -39.55 -18.19 11.83
C SER A 675 -38.03 -18.26 11.58
N ILE A 676 -37.40 -17.14 11.18
CA ILE A 676 -35.96 -17.03 10.97
C ILE A 676 -35.18 -17.15 12.29
N TRP A 677 -35.70 -16.61 13.40
CA TRP A 677 -35.08 -16.70 14.73
C TRP A 677 -35.16 -18.12 15.29
N LEU A 678 -36.28 -18.81 15.07
CA LEU A 678 -36.45 -20.24 15.37
C LEU A 678 -35.53 -21.12 14.50
N LEU A 679 -35.30 -20.74 13.23
CA LEU A 679 -34.33 -21.40 12.33
C LEU A 679 -32.87 -21.06 12.67
N ALA A 680 -32.57 -19.86 13.15
CA ALA A 680 -31.23 -19.46 13.58
C ALA A 680 -30.80 -20.22 14.84
N ARG A 681 -31.73 -20.59 15.74
CA ARG A 681 -31.45 -21.51 16.86
C ARG A 681 -31.07 -22.93 16.43
N THR A 682 -31.46 -23.37 15.23
CA THR A 682 -31.07 -24.70 14.73
C THR A 682 -29.75 -24.67 13.94
N TRP A 683 -29.26 -23.49 13.57
CA TRP A 683 -27.97 -23.30 12.90
C TRP A 683 -26.93 -22.89 13.95
N SER A 684 -25.84 -23.65 14.06
CA SER A 684 -24.77 -23.39 15.03
C SER A 684 -24.00 -22.11 14.68
N CYS A 685 -24.56 -20.93 14.98
CA CYS A 685 -23.85 -19.66 14.91
C CYS A 685 -22.94 -19.53 16.15
N PRO A 686 -21.60 -19.52 16.02
CA PRO A 686 -20.67 -19.66 17.14
C PRO A 686 -20.59 -18.45 18.11
N ASN A 687 -21.30 -17.34 17.85
CA ASN A 687 -21.16 -16.07 18.61
C ASN A 687 -22.48 -15.51 19.18
N LEU A 688 -23.56 -16.31 19.23
CA LEU A 688 -24.80 -15.89 19.90
C LEU A 688 -24.66 -16.06 21.42
N VAL A 689 -24.14 -15.04 22.10
CA VAL A 689 -24.28 -14.91 23.56
C VAL A 689 -25.73 -14.51 23.84
N GLU A 690 -26.43 -15.28 24.68
CA GLU A 690 -27.79 -14.98 25.13
C GLU A 690 -27.84 -13.60 25.79
N ILE A 691 -28.39 -12.60 25.09
CA ILE A 691 -28.87 -11.36 25.70
C ILE A 691 -30.37 -11.56 25.89
N GLY A 692 -30.76 -11.84 27.14
CA GLY A 692 -32.14 -12.06 27.58
C GLY A 692 -32.88 -10.77 27.87
#